data_AF-A0A1F6CDJ2-F1
#
_entry.id   AF-A0A1F6CDJ2-F1
#
_cell.length_a   1.000
_cell.length_b   1.000
_cell.length_c   1.000
_cell.angle_alpha   90.00
_cell.angle_beta   90.00
_cell.angle_gamma   90.00
#
_symmetry.space_group_name_H-M   'P 1'
#
loop_
_entity.id
_entity.type
_entity.pdbx_description
1 polymer ?
#
loop_
_entity_poly.entity_id
_entity_poly.type
_entity_poly.pdbx_seq_one_letter_code
_entity_poly.pdbx_strand_id
1 'polypeptide(L)'
;MTILFFAVPISASAKGVQPSTSAGARSTAMGGAFTAVADDANAILLNPSGLPLLQRQELSFSYANRFGLIQNSYAAYVLPIFDNHALGFDWRRDSFSDPELGFSENVLNLSYGYRIHPRINFGVGVKRISQSLDLDRNTLRSASGIGFDASLLLSPARRLRIGAVVQDIGGTSVKYNQRSDRIASTSVRGGIALQPVDGATLAADLDRRTARLGAEYQIAAPLSLRAGTQKDVGKSAAGWLYTLGFGLRYRFMRLDYAYERHPDLPATHHMAMAMAYNPALVSIKNALVRPSPVFKSFYRQYEEGDFIDVELKNAAPSPLPVTVSIDVPTLTKTPHEETVVLPPQTTQRYSFRLTFPPDLLTSEGAGYDNLVQPTVKVSYTRDRATKVTTRKLDNVYVLGKNKMSWSDPARVAAFVTPEDEAVDRFARQTIAAYNTLLTEKFGHNNIGKAAVIFDAVGAHGIRYQQDRATPYEKIAGDDSVFDTIAYPSELLTSKIGDCDDCTVLYASLLSNLNIETALLDVNDPEFGHVYMMFDSGISQNRVADHFLDDKEFVNWEGRIWLPVETTLFGQSFYDAWRNGVEEYHKRKARGFIREISFSEAAKTYRPGVVKPADIPPPDRAAVDRLLDRDVAVFDARVDQLALGTGVSLDVSEGLYDAGAAYLRMNHLEKALDMFDRALEKDPNLADAYNAKGVVLTRRRRYDEALQLYRKALSLNPSDAGIRLNIALAYHLQGRQDEASQEYQRVLETDREMAGQIASLFGKGAFVPSPTGSVDVVKQTAADNAYGEGASYLQLNALDKAMAAFDRAIGLNPDLADAHNAKGVILTHRRQYDEAAALYQRAIALAPGNAGFRWNLVVLYHLQGKRAEAEAEYRKVVEIDKAYEGRADFLRESPAKEGIGRE
;
A
#
# COMPACT_ATOMS: atom_id res chain seq x y z
N MET A 1 34.51 5.72 -52.37
CA MET A 1 33.20 6.32 -52.70
C MET A 1 33.45 7.79 -52.99
N THR A 2 33.29 8.17 -54.25
CA THR A 2 33.62 9.48 -54.85
C THR A 2 32.77 10.59 -54.24
N ILE A 3 33.37 11.55 -53.54
CA ILE A 3 32.66 12.70 -52.96
C ILE A 3 32.84 13.90 -53.90
N LEU A 4 31.73 14.41 -54.40
CA LEU A 4 31.62 15.55 -55.30
C LEU A 4 32.31 16.80 -54.70
N PHE A 5 33.31 17.32 -55.42
CA PHE A 5 33.79 18.69 -55.28
C PHE A 5 32.87 19.62 -56.08
N PHE A 6 32.14 20.51 -55.41
CA PHE A 6 31.58 21.69 -56.07
C PHE A 6 32.64 22.80 -56.06
N ALA A 7 33.17 23.09 -57.24
CA ALA A 7 34.08 24.21 -57.49
C ALA A 7 33.26 25.51 -57.63
N VAL A 8 33.59 26.52 -56.82
CA VAL A 8 33.20 27.92 -57.08
C VAL A 8 34.48 28.69 -57.39
N PRO A 9 34.60 29.36 -58.56
CA PRO A 9 35.80 30.12 -58.89
C PRO A 9 35.78 31.43 -58.10
N ILE A 10 36.85 31.72 -57.33
CA ILE A 10 37.01 33.00 -56.66
C ILE A 10 38.29 33.65 -57.19
N SER A 11 38.07 34.68 -58.02
CA SER A 11 39.07 35.55 -58.64
C SER A 11 39.95 36.25 -57.61
N ALA A 12 41.23 36.37 -57.96
CA ALA A 12 42.27 37.04 -57.17
C ALA A 12 42.18 38.57 -57.31
N SER A 13 41.96 39.28 -56.20
CA SER A 13 42.42 40.67 -55.99
C SER A 13 42.07 41.13 -54.58
N ALA A 14 43.09 41.31 -53.73
CA ALA A 14 43.22 42.38 -52.72
C ALA A 14 44.33 42.01 -51.72
N LYS A 15 45.46 42.73 -51.79
CA LYS A 15 46.53 42.73 -50.80
C LYS A 15 46.00 43.32 -49.48
N GLY A 16 46.34 42.69 -48.35
CA GLY A 16 46.15 43.22 -47.00
C GLY A 16 44.78 42.92 -46.36
N VAL A 17 44.57 41.69 -45.90
CA VAL A 17 43.42 41.34 -45.04
C VAL A 17 43.94 40.45 -43.91
N GLN A 18 43.75 40.87 -42.66
CA GLN A 18 44.21 40.15 -41.46
C GLN A 18 43.46 38.80 -41.31
N PRO A 19 44.14 37.73 -40.85
CA PRO A 19 43.44 36.53 -40.39
C PRO A 19 42.59 36.86 -39.15
N SER A 20 41.44 36.19 -38.98
CA SER A 20 40.63 36.36 -37.77
C SER A 20 41.49 36.02 -36.55
N THR A 21 41.68 36.98 -35.65
CA THR A 21 42.35 36.77 -34.36
C THR A 21 41.51 35.82 -33.50
N SER A 22 42.13 34.81 -32.89
CA SER A 22 41.46 33.95 -31.91
C SER A 22 41.08 34.77 -30.69
N ALA A 23 39.84 34.61 -30.20
CA ALA A 23 39.39 35.20 -28.95
C ALA A 23 39.25 34.11 -27.88
N GLY A 24 39.61 34.46 -26.64
CA GLY A 24 39.56 33.57 -25.49
C GLY A 24 40.82 32.72 -25.29
N ALA A 25 41.24 32.59 -24.03
CA ALA A 25 42.45 31.83 -23.67
C ALA A 25 42.35 30.34 -24.05
N ARG A 26 41.19 29.69 -23.90
CA ARG A 26 41.02 28.26 -24.25
C ARG A 26 41.22 28.00 -25.74
N SER A 27 40.65 28.83 -26.61
CA SER A 27 40.79 28.66 -28.07
C SER A 27 42.21 28.94 -28.53
N THR A 28 42.87 29.97 -27.96
CA THR A 28 44.27 30.29 -28.23
C THR A 28 45.20 29.17 -27.78
N ALA A 29 45.00 28.60 -26.58
CA ALA A 29 45.82 27.48 -26.09
C ALA A 29 45.77 26.24 -27.00
N MET A 30 44.68 26.08 -27.75
CA MET A 30 44.47 25.04 -28.77
C MET A 30 45.03 25.42 -30.15
N GLY A 31 45.92 26.41 -30.25
CA GLY A 31 46.48 26.89 -31.52
C GLY A 31 45.44 27.54 -32.42
N GLY A 32 44.28 27.92 -31.88
CA GLY A 32 43.13 28.43 -32.63
C GLY A 32 42.31 27.36 -33.36
N ALA A 33 42.60 26.06 -33.19
CA ALA A 33 41.85 24.96 -33.78
C ALA A 33 40.55 24.69 -33.01
N PHE A 34 39.52 25.52 -33.24
CA PHE A 34 38.29 25.51 -32.45
C PHE A 34 37.02 25.41 -33.29
N THR A 35 37.13 25.37 -34.62
CA THR A 35 35.99 25.36 -35.55
C THR A 35 35.09 24.14 -35.31
N ALA A 36 35.66 22.96 -35.09
CA ALA A 36 34.88 21.75 -34.79
C ALA A 36 34.69 21.48 -33.28
N VAL A 37 35.44 22.16 -32.41
CA VAL A 37 35.31 22.02 -30.95
C VAL A 37 34.05 22.75 -30.47
N ALA A 38 34.01 24.08 -30.66
CA ALA A 38 32.84 24.96 -30.57
C ALA A 38 31.86 24.64 -29.41
N ASP A 39 32.36 24.35 -28.21
CA ASP A 39 31.58 23.86 -27.07
C ASP A 39 31.57 24.80 -25.84
N ASP A 40 31.98 26.06 -26.05
CA ASP A 40 31.94 27.14 -25.07
C ASP A 40 31.62 28.50 -25.72
N ALA A 41 31.57 29.58 -24.92
CA ALA A 41 31.18 30.90 -25.40
C ALA A 41 32.07 31.47 -26.53
N ASN A 42 33.28 30.93 -26.76
CA ASN A 42 34.11 31.34 -27.90
C ASN A 42 33.54 30.85 -29.25
N ALA A 43 32.57 29.93 -29.22
CA ALA A 43 31.83 29.49 -30.40
C ALA A 43 31.12 30.66 -31.11
N ILE A 44 30.75 31.75 -30.42
CA ILE A 44 30.12 32.92 -31.04
C ILE A 44 31.00 33.48 -32.17
N LEU A 45 32.28 33.64 -31.90
CA LEU A 45 33.25 34.14 -32.88
C LEU A 45 33.72 33.04 -33.84
N LEU A 46 33.94 31.83 -33.32
CA LEU A 46 34.72 30.79 -34.01
C LEU A 46 33.85 29.82 -34.80
N ASN A 47 32.65 29.48 -34.31
CA ASN A 47 31.66 28.69 -35.03
C ASN A 47 30.27 28.76 -34.32
N PRO A 48 29.38 29.69 -34.73
CA PRO A 48 28.05 29.86 -34.12
C PRO A 48 27.16 28.61 -34.10
N SER A 49 27.39 27.66 -35.02
CA SER A 49 26.63 26.40 -35.04
C SER A 49 26.89 25.49 -33.83
N GLY A 50 27.92 25.78 -33.02
CA GLY A 50 28.16 25.11 -31.75
C GLY A 50 27.28 25.60 -30.59
N LEU A 51 26.68 26.80 -30.69
CA LEU A 51 25.90 27.43 -29.63
C LEU A 51 24.79 26.54 -29.03
N PRO A 52 23.97 25.83 -29.83
CA PRO A 52 22.92 24.96 -29.29
C PRO A 52 23.47 23.76 -28.49
N LEU A 53 24.75 23.42 -28.63
CA LEU A 53 25.35 22.31 -27.89
C LEU A 53 25.67 22.66 -26.44
N LEU A 54 25.75 23.94 -26.09
CA LEU A 54 26.16 24.38 -24.74
C LEU A 54 25.11 24.08 -23.68
N GLN A 55 23.81 24.22 -24.02
CA GLN A 55 22.64 23.93 -23.15
C GLN A 55 22.73 24.58 -21.76
N ARG A 56 23.40 25.72 -21.65
CA ARG A 56 23.63 26.48 -20.42
C ARG A 56 23.80 27.95 -20.76
N GLN A 57 23.46 28.81 -19.82
CA GLN A 57 23.86 30.21 -19.92
C GLN A 57 25.34 30.29 -19.59
N GLU A 58 26.10 31.04 -20.39
CA GLU A 58 27.54 31.18 -20.18
C GLU A 58 27.95 32.63 -20.43
N LEU A 59 28.60 33.23 -19.44
CA LEU A 59 29.21 34.55 -19.53
C LEU A 59 30.73 34.37 -19.51
N SER A 60 31.44 34.88 -20.52
CA SER A 60 32.89 34.74 -20.64
C SER A 60 33.56 36.08 -20.87
N PHE A 61 34.71 36.28 -20.23
CA PHE A 61 35.57 37.44 -20.36
C PHE A 61 36.98 36.98 -20.68
N SER A 62 37.68 37.69 -21.55
CA SER A 62 39.10 37.45 -21.82
C SER A 62 39.85 38.76 -22.03
N TYR A 63 41.10 38.77 -21.61
CA TYR A 63 42.02 39.88 -21.78
C TYR A 63 43.41 39.37 -22.15
N ALA A 64 44.08 40.08 -23.06
CA ALA A 64 45.48 39.86 -23.40
C ALA A 64 46.15 41.17 -23.84
N ASN A 65 47.40 41.39 -23.41
CA ASN A 65 48.29 42.37 -24.02
C ASN A 65 49.14 41.65 -25.08
N ARG A 66 48.67 41.66 -26.32
CA ARG A 66 49.28 40.91 -27.43
C ARG A 66 50.54 41.59 -27.90
N PHE A 67 51.63 40.81 -27.91
CA PHE A 67 52.95 41.22 -28.39
C PHE A 67 53.51 42.47 -27.70
N GLY A 68 52.98 42.84 -26.52
CA GLY A 68 53.32 44.05 -25.79
C GLY A 68 52.77 45.36 -26.39
N LEU A 69 51.94 45.28 -27.44
CA LEU A 69 51.51 46.43 -28.23
C LEU A 69 49.98 46.56 -28.32
N ILE A 70 49.25 45.44 -28.46
CA ILE A 70 47.82 45.44 -28.75
C ILE A 70 47.05 44.95 -27.53
N GLN A 71 46.21 45.80 -26.96
CA GLN A 71 45.25 45.41 -25.94
C GLN A 71 44.06 44.72 -26.59
N ASN A 72 43.84 43.46 -26.27
CA ASN A 72 42.70 42.66 -26.71
C ASN A 72 41.78 42.39 -25.52
N SER A 73 40.53 42.84 -25.63
CA SER A 73 39.46 42.59 -24.66
C SER A 73 38.30 41.88 -25.34
N TYR A 74 37.74 40.88 -24.66
CA TYR A 74 36.63 40.09 -25.17
C TYR A 74 35.61 39.82 -24.07
N ALA A 75 34.34 40.00 -24.38
CA ALA A 75 33.22 39.61 -23.52
C ALA A 75 32.18 38.88 -24.37
N ALA A 76 31.60 37.81 -23.82
CA ALA A 76 30.67 36.95 -24.53
C ALA A 76 29.57 36.45 -23.61
N TYR A 77 28.34 36.38 -24.11
CA TYR A 77 27.19 35.83 -23.42
C TYR A 77 26.41 34.89 -24.33
N VAL A 78 26.16 33.67 -23.85
CA VAL A 78 25.32 32.68 -24.51
C VAL A 78 24.01 32.54 -23.77
N LEU A 79 22.91 32.66 -24.51
CA LEU A 79 21.55 32.50 -24.04
C LEU A 79 20.87 31.37 -24.82
N PRO A 80 20.73 30.16 -24.23
CA PRO A 80 19.84 29.14 -24.78
C PRO A 80 18.40 29.65 -24.71
N ILE A 81 17.71 29.70 -25.85
CA ILE A 81 16.28 30.05 -25.92
C ILE A 81 15.45 28.76 -25.77
N PHE A 82 15.85 27.72 -26.52
CA PHE A 82 15.24 26.39 -26.53
C PHE A 82 16.32 25.32 -26.69
N ASP A 83 15.99 24.05 -26.54
CA ASP A 83 16.93 22.92 -26.65
C ASP A 83 17.66 22.84 -28.00
N ASN A 84 17.15 23.46 -29.05
CA ASN A 84 17.74 23.50 -30.39
C ASN A 84 18.08 24.92 -30.86
N HIS A 85 17.86 25.95 -30.02
CA HIS A 85 18.05 27.34 -30.39
C HIS A 85 18.87 28.09 -29.33
N ALA A 86 19.92 28.77 -29.74
CA ALA A 86 20.73 29.58 -28.84
C ALA A 86 21.11 30.90 -29.51
N LEU A 87 21.06 31.98 -28.74
CA LEU A 87 21.64 33.26 -29.11
C LEU A 87 23.01 33.41 -28.46
N GLY A 88 23.91 34.05 -29.20
CA GLY A 88 25.24 34.44 -28.74
C GLY A 88 25.44 35.91 -28.98
N PHE A 89 25.92 36.61 -27.96
CA PHE A 89 26.31 38.01 -28.03
C PHE A 89 27.77 38.11 -27.66
N ASP A 90 28.60 38.72 -28.50
CA ASP A 90 29.98 39.04 -28.12
C ASP A 90 30.33 40.50 -28.41
N TRP A 91 31.33 40.96 -27.67
CA TRP A 91 32.02 42.21 -27.89
C TRP A 91 33.52 41.94 -27.86
N ARG A 92 34.20 42.33 -28.92
CA ARG A 92 35.66 42.29 -29.03
C ARG A 92 36.18 43.70 -29.26
N ARG A 93 37.23 44.07 -28.53
CA ARG A 93 37.98 45.31 -28.75
C ARG A 93 39.46 45.00 -28.91
N ASP A 94 40.01 45.41 -30.05
CA ASP A 94 41.44 45.44 -30.31
C ASP A 94 41.88 46.90 -30.33
N SER A 95 42.81 47.30 -29.47
CA SER A 95 43.32 48.67 -29.43
C SER A 95 44.84 48.73 -29.31
N PHE A 96 45.41 49.69 -30.02
CA PHE A 96 46.81 50.07 -29.96
C PHE A 96 46.87 51.55 -29.64
N SER A 97 47.77 51.98 -28.74
CA SER A 97 47.97 53.39 -28.46
C SER A 97 49.43 53.65 -28.09
N ASP A 98 50.00 54.65 -28.74
CA ASP A 98 51.30 55.28 -28.45
C ASP A 98 51.05 56.79 -28.17
N PRO A 99 52.03 57.64 -27.78
CA PRO A 99 51.78 59.06 -27.52
C PRO A 99 51.17 59.83 -28.70
N GLU A 100 51.48 59.43 -29.94
CA GLU A 100 51.01 60.10 -31.16
C GLU A 100 49.84 59.37 -31.81
N LEU A 101 49.87 58.03 -31.93
CA LEU A 101 48.88 57.26 -32.69
C LEU A 101 47.99 56.40 -31.78
N GLY A 102 46.67 56.57 -31.91
CA GLY A 102 45.66 55.70 -31.31
C GLY A 102 44.88 54.94 -32.38
N PHE A 103 44.71 53.63 -32.22
CA PHE A 103 43.81 52.82 -33.03
C PHE A 103 42.91 51.99 -32.13
N SER A 104 41.61 51.96 -32.44
CA SER A 104 40.70 51.01 -31.81
C SER A 104 39.73 50.41 -32.81
N GLU A 105 39.57 49.09 -32.76
CA GLU A 105 38.53 48.37 -33.46
C GLU A 105 37.61 47.73 -32.42
N ASN A 106 36.31 48.01 -32.51
CA ASN A 106 35.28 47.37 -31.74
C ASN A 106 34.40 46.54 -32.69
N VAL A 107 34.17 45.28 -32.32
CA VAL A 107 33.28 44.36 -33.03
C VAL A 107 32.22 43.91 -32.05
N LEU A 108 30.96 44.14 -32.41
CA LEU A 108 29.79 43.60 -31.71
C LEU A 108 29.16 42.52 -32.59
N ASN A 109 29.04 41.29 -32.10
CA ASN A 109 28.44 40.19 -32.84
C ASN A 109 27.13 39.74 -32.19
N LEU A 110 26.12 39.51 -33.03
CA LEU A 110 24.91 38.78 -32.69
C LEU A 110 24.86 37.51 -33.52
N SER A 111 24.92 36.38 -32.85
CA SER A 111 24.89 35.06 -33.46
C SER A 111 23.66 34.27 -33.04
N TYR A 112 23.14 33.47 -33.96
CA TYR A 112 22.05 32.54 -33.75
C TYR A 112 22.47 31.15 -34.21
N GLY A 113 22.38 30.18 -33.31
CA GLY A 113 22.60 28.77 -33.58
C GLY A 113 21.29 28.00 -33.60
N TYR A 114 21.16 27.08 -34.56
CA TYR A 114 20.01 26.19 -34.71
C TYR A 114 20.43 24.74 -34.94
N ARG A 115 19.96 23.83 -34.09
CA ARG A 115 20.13 22.38 -34.25
C ARG A 115 18.92 21.79 -34.98
N ILE A 116 19.05 21.59 -36.28
CA ILE A 116 17.98 21.00 -37.11
C ILE A 116 17.86 19.48 -36.92
N HIS A 117 18.97 18.81 -36.61
CA HIS A 117 19.03 17.37 -36.38
C HIS A 117 20.10 17.09 -35.30
N PRO A 118 20.02 16.00 -34.51
CA PRO A 118 21.03 15.67 -33.51
C PRO A 118 22.48 15.63 -34.00
N ARG A 119 22.69 15.50 -35.32
CA ARG A 119 24.00 15.46 -35.97
C ARG A 119 24.31 16.68 -36.84
N ILE A 120 23.39 17.64 -37.01
CA ILE A 120 23.53 18.76 -37.94
C ILE A 120 23.09 20.04 -37.25
N ASN A 121 24.01 20.99 -37.14
CA ASN A 121 23.77 22.29 -36.53
C ASN A 121 24.16 23.39 -37.51
N PHE A 122 23.35 24.42 -37.60
CA PHE A 122 23.59 25.61 -38.41
C PHE A 122 23.80 26.81 -37.49
N GLY A 123 24.55 27.79 -37.95
CA GLY A 123 24.71 29.05 -37.24
C GLY A 123 24.90 30.21 -38.18
N VAL A 124 24.32 31.34 -37.85
CA VAL A 124 24.46 32.61 -38.57
C VAL A 124 24.86 33.71 -37.60
N GLY A 125 25.66 34.66 -38.07
CA GLY A 125 26.12 35.79 -37.28
C GLY A 125 26.03 37.09 -38.06
N VAL A 126 25.72 38.18 -37.34
CA VAL A 126 25.78 39.54 -37.85
C VAL A 126 26.70 40.34 -36.94
N LYS A 127 27.73 40.95 -37.51
CA LYS A 127 28.69 41.76 -36.78
C LYS A 127 28.64 43.22 -37.19
N ARG A 128 28.68 44.11 -36.21
CA ARG A 128 28.90 45.54 -36.41
C ARG A 128 30.32 45.88 -36.01
N ILE A 129 31.09 46.39 -36.97
CA ILE A 129 32.47 46.79 -36.78
C ILE A 129 32.51 48.32 -36.71
N SER A 130 33.24 48.86 -35.74
CA SER A 130 33.54 50.29 -35.65
C SER A 130 35.02 50.49 -35.38
N GLN A 131 35.68 51.27 -36.22
CA GLN A 131 37.10 51.58 -36.12
C GLN A 131 37.29 53.08 -35.84
N SER A 132 38.24 53.41 -34.96
CA SER A 132 38.74 54.77 -34.76
C SER A 132 40.26 54.79 -34.97
N LEU A 133 40.74 55.82 -35.67
CA LEU A 133 42.15 56.17 -35.78
C LEU A 133 42.31 57.61 -35.31
N ASP A 134 43.11 57.79 -34.27
CA ASP A 134 43.42 59.05 -33.64
C ASP A 134 44.91 59.37 -33.88
N LEU A 135 45.24 60.63 -34.18
CA LEU A 135 46.61 61.14 -34.22
C LEU A 135 46.66 62.41 -33.36
N ASP A 136 47.64 62.48 -32.46
CA ASP A 136 47.78 63.58 -31.47
C ASP A 136 46.49 63.82 -30.67
N ARG A 137 45.81 62.73 -30.29
CA ARG A 137 44.52 62.73 -29.58
C ARG A 137 43.35 63.35 -30.37
N ASN A 138 43.50 63.60 -31.66
CA ASN A 138 42.42 64.02 -32.56
C ASN A 138 42.00 62.83 -33.44
N THR A 139 40.69 62.57 -33.50
CA THR A 139 40.15 61.52 -34.37
C THR A 139 40.27 61.91 -35.84
N LEU A 140 41.24 61.30 -36.53
CA LEU A 140 41.44 61.43 -37.97
C LEU A 140 40.38 60.67 -38.76
N ARG A 141 40.03 59.47 -38.26
CA ARG A 141 39.18 58.54 -39.00
C ARG A 141 38.24 57.79 -38.07
N SER A 142 36.94 57.85 -38.35
CA SER A 142 35.94 56.97 -37.75
C SER A 142 35.20 56.23 -38.85
N ALA A 143 35.17 54.89 -38.77
CA ALA A 143 34.51 54.07 -39.78
C ALA A 143 33.62 53.02 -39.14
N SER A 144 32.51 52.70 -39.80
CA SER A 144 31.65 51.59 -39.36
C SER A 144 31.17 50.73 -40.51
N GLY A 145 30.93 49.46 -40.24
CA GLY A 145 30.55 48.46 -41.23
C GLY A 145 29.75 47.31 -40.62
N ILE A 146 29.13 46.52 -41.49
CA ILE A 146 28.36 45.34 -41.12
C ILE A 146 28.93 44.14 -41.88
N GLY A 147 29.13 43.04 -41.17
CA GLY A 147 29.54 41.76 -41.75
C GLY A 147 28.55 40.65 -41.40
N PHE A 148 28.58 39.59 -42.21
CA PHE A 148 27.73 38.41 -42.03
C PHE A 148 28.59 37.16 -42.01
N ASP A 149 28.26 36.25 -41.11
CA ASP A 149 28.93 34.97 -40.96
C ASP A 149 27.89 33.83 -41.04
N ALA A 150 28.29 32.68 -41.59
CA ALA A 150 27.48 31.47 -41.62
C ALA A 150 28.32 30.25 -41.30
N SER A 151 27.73 29.23 -40.70
CA SER A 151 28.44 28.07 -40.19
C SER A 151 27.60 26.80 -40.15
N LEU A 152 28.29 25.67 -40.19
CA LEU A 152 27.76 24.32 -40.12
C LEU A 152 28.63 23.48 -39.20
N LEU A 153 28.01 22.67 -38.35
CA LEU A 153 28.69 21.68 -37.51
C LEU A 153 27.98 20.33 -37.63
N LEU A 154 28.72 19.36 -38.14
CA LEU A 154 28.31 17.98 -38.34
C LEU A 154 28.93 17.09 -37.27
N SER A 155 28.13 16.19 -36.72
CA SER A 155 28.57 15.17 -35.75
C SER A 155 28.25 13.77 -36.29
N PRO A 156 29.00 13.27 -37.30
CA PRO A 156 28.71 12.01 -37.97
C PRO A 156 28.82 10.80 -37.02
N ALA A 157 29.67 10.88 -36.00
CA ALA A 157 29.81 9.88 -34.95
C ALA A 157 29.96 10.55 -33.58
N ARG A 158 29.72 9.79 -32.50
CA ARG A 158 29.71 10.30 -31.11
C ARG A 158 30.98 11.06 -30.71
N ARG A 159 32.14 10.67 -31.25
CA ARG A 159 33.48 11.19 -30.91
C ARG A 159 34.11 12.01 -32.03
N LEU A 160 33.37 12.30 -33.10
CA LEU A 160 33.88 12.99 -34.28
C LEU A 160 32.98 14.17 -34.64
N ARG A 161 33.56 15.36 -34.78
CA ARG A 161 32.89 16.56 -35.26
C ARG A 161 33.64 17.15 -36.44
N ILE A 162 32.87 17.72 -37.37
CA ILE A 162 33.38 18.41 -38.55
C ILE A 162 32.67 19.76 -38.62
N GLY A 163 33.44 20.85 -38.60
CA GLY A 163 32.93 22.21 -38.65
C GLY A 163 33.31 22.90 -39.96
N ALA A 164 32.44 23.76 -40.45
CA ALA A 164 32.71 24.65 -41.56
C ALA A 164 32.15 26.03 -41.24
N VAL A 165 32.94 27.07 -41.47
CA VAL A 165 32.59 28.46 -41.17
C VAL A 165 32.97 29.33 -42.36
N VAL A 166 32.03 30.17 -42.78
CA VAL A 166 32.20 31.22 -43.77
C VAL A 166 32.04 32.56 -43.06
N GLN A 167 33.15 33.27 -42.87
CA GLN A 167 33.17 34.60 -42.26
C GLN A 167 33.21 35.68 -43.34
N ASP A 168 32.60 36.83 -43.04
CA ASP A 168 32.59 38.01 -43.92
C ASP A 168 32.00 37.71 -45.31
N ILE A 169 30.81 37.10 -45.35
CA ILE A 169 30.08 36.77 -46.58
C ILE A 169 29.85 38.04 -47.40
N GLY A 170 30.30 38.04 -48.66
CA GLY A 170 30.27 39.23 -49.54
C GLY A 170 31.42 40.22 -49.31
N GLY A 171 32.22 40.03 -48.25
CA GLY A 171 33.21 40.96 -47.77
C GLY A 171 32.62 42.00 -46.83
N THR A 172 33.41 42.43 -45.85
CA THR A 172 33.01 43.49 -44.93
C THR A 172 33.69 44.78 -45.32
N SER A 173 32.88 45.79 -45.58
CA SER A 173 33.34 47.14 -45.88
C SER A 173 32.92 48.09 -44.78
N VAL A 174 33.80 49.03 -44.45
CA VAL A 174 33.51 50.14 -43.56
C VAL A 174 33.36 51.42 -44.36
N LYS A 175 32.48 52.30 -43.91
CA LYS A 175 32.28 53.64 -44.50
C LYS A 175 33.01 54.68 -43.66
N TYR A 176 33.75 55.57 -44.32
CA TYR A 176 34.34 56.77 -43.74
C TYR A 176 33.93 57.97 -44.61
N ASN A 177 33.24 58.94 -44.02
CA ASN A 177 32.65 60.07 -44.76
C ASN A 177 31.87 59.58 -46.00
N GLN A 178 32.29 59.97 -47.22
CA GLN A 178 31.68 59.55 -48.50
C GLN A 178 32.40 58.36 -49.19
N ARG A 179 33.43 57.75 -48.57
CA ARG A 179 34.20 56.63 -49.15
C ARG A 179 33.92 55.32 -48.41
N SER A 180 33.97 54.20 -49.14
CA SER A 180 33.83 52.85 -48.59
C SER A 180 35.08 52.04 -48.86
N ASP A 181 35.67 51.49 -47.81
CA ASP A 181 36.86 50.64 -47.88
C ASP A 181 36.50 49.22 -47.44
N ARG A 182 36.94 48.21 -48.20
CA ARG A 182 36.79 46.80 -47.83
C ARG A 182 37.88 46.40 -46.86
N ILE A 183 37.51 46.10 -45.61
CA ILE A 183 38.45 45.75 -44.53
C ILE A 183 38.59 44.24 -44.32
N ALA A 184 37.60 43.45 -44.77
CA ALA A 184 37.67 41.99 -44.74
C ALA A 184 37.17 41.38 -46.05
N SER A 185 37.90 40.37 -46.51
CA SER A 185 37.46 39.47 -47.58
C SER A 185 36.77 38.26 -46.98
N THR A 186 35.83 37.66 -47.73
CA THR A 186 35.22 36.39 -47.32
C THR A 186 36.28 35.34 -47.06
N SER A 187 36.21 34.71 -45.88
CA SER A 187 37.11 33.65 -45.47
C SER A 187 36.33 32.38 -45.18
N VAL A 188 36.90 31.24 -45.55
CA VAL A 188 36.31 29.92 -45.32
C VAL A 188 37.29 29.12 -44.49
N ARG A 189 36.80 28.55 -43.39
CA ARG A 189 37.57 27.68 -42.49
C ARG A 189 36.83 26.36 -42.34
N GLY A 190 37.57 25.26 -42.53
CA GLY A 190 37.12 23.91 -42.20
C GLY A 190 37.85 23.41 -40.96
N GLY A 191 37.19 22.61 -40.15
CA GLY A 191 37.78 22.00 -38.97
C GLY A 191 37.28 20.59 -38.70
N ILE A 192 38.09 19.81 -38.00
CA ILE A 192 37.76 18.48 -37.52
C ILE A 192 38.18 18.35 -36.05
N ALA A 193 37.34 17.72 -35.24
CA ALA A 193 37.66 17.43 -33.85
C ALA A 193 37.34 15.97 -33.53
N LEU A 194 38.29 15.29 -32.90
CA LEU A 194 38.22 13.88 -32.51
C LEU A 194 38.44 13.75 -31.01
N GLN A 195 37.63 12.93 -30.35
CA GLN A 195 37.82 12.56 -28.95
C GLN A 195 38.27 11.09 -28.87
N PRO A 196 39.58 10.81 -28.89
CA PRO A 196 40.07 9.42 -28.92
C PRO A 196 39.74 8.66 -27.63
N VAL A 197 39.84 9.35 -26.48
CA VAL A 197 39.48 8.86 -25.15
C VAL A 197 38.68 9.92 -24.40
N ASP A 198 37.98 9.52 -23.34
CA ASP A 198 37.20 10.47 -22.55
C ASP A 198 38.14 11.51 -21.91
N GLY A 199 37.79 12.79 -22.03
CA GLY A 199 38.61 13.91 -21.54
C GLY A 199 39.72 14.38 -22.50
N ALA A 200 40.00 13.67 -23.60
CA ALA A 200 40.95 14.10 -24.62
C ALA A 200 40.24 14.63 -25.88
N THR A 201 40.63 15.79 -26.37
CA THR A 201 40.17 16.35 -27.66
C THR A 201 41.36 16.72 -28.53
N LEU A 202 41.39 16.20 -29.75
CA LEU A 202 42.31 16.59 -30.81
C LEU A 202 41.53 17.39 -31.85
N ALA A 203 42.05 18.52 -32.28
CA ALA A 203 41.40 19.38 -33.26
C ALA A 203 42.39 19.85 -34.33
N ALA A 204 41.89 20.00 -35.55
CA ALA A 204 42.65 20.57 -36.65
C ALA A 204 41.74 21.50 -37.47
N ASP A 205 42.23 22.70 -37.76
CA ASP A 205 41.52 23.68 -38.60
C ASP A 205 42.40 24.09 -39.78
N LEU A 206 41.78 24.29 -40.95
CA LEU A 206 42.43 24.74 -42.17
C LEU A 206 41.62 25.88 -42.79
N ASP A 207 42.31 26.97 -43.11
CA ASP A 207 41.80 28.03 -43.99
C ASP A 207 42.80 28.28 -45.15
N ARG A 208 42.50 29.24 -46.02
CA ARG A 208 43.34 29.54 -47.20
C ARG A 208 44.79 29.92 -46.88
N ARG A 209 45.08 30.38 -45.67
CA ARG A 209 46.40 30.91 -45.30
C ARG A 209 47.06 30.11 -44.21
N THR A 210 46.31 29.41 -43.37
CA THR A 210 46.81 28.92 -42.10
C THR A 210 46.26 27.53 -41.76
N ALA A 211 47.15 26.64 -41.34
CA ALA A 211 46.83 25.35 -40.74
C ALA A 211 47.05 25.43 -39.22
N ARG A 212 46.12 24.86 -38.45
CA ARG A 212 46.12 24.88 -36.98
C ARG A 212 45.90 23.47 -36.44
N LEU A 213 46.62 23.12 -35.38
CA LEU A 213 46.46 21.88 -34.63
C LEU A 213 46.34 22.20 -33.15
N GLY A 214 45.43 21.52 -32.46
CA GLY A 214 45.19 21.70 -31.03
C GLY A 214 44.91 20.37 -30.33
N ALA A 215 45.32 20.27 -29.07
CA ALA A 215 45.05 19.16 -28.19
C ALA A 215 44.67 19.64 -26.79
N GLU A 216 43.57 19.11 -26.24
CA GLU A 216 43.11 19.34 -24.87
C GLU A 216 43.03 18.00 -24.14
N TYR A 217 43.51 17.96 -22.89
CA TYR A 217 43.35 16.80 -22.01
C TYR A 217 42.89 17.23 -20.63
N GLN A 218 41.80 16.65 -20.14
CA GLN A 218 41.29 16.86 -18.79
C GLN A 218 41.89 15.83 -17.83
N ILE A 219 42.81 16.27 -16.98
CA ILE A 219 43.55 15.40 -16.04
C ILE A 219 42.67 15.00 -14.85
N ALA A 220 41.87 15.95 -14.35
CA ALA A 220 40.95 15.74 -13.24
C ALA A 220 39.74 16.68 -13.39
N ALA A 221 38.67 16.46 -12.61
CA ALA A 221 37.47 17.29 -12.66
C ALA A 221 37.75 18.82 -12.64
N PRO A 222 38.73 19.35 -11.86
CA PRO A 222 39.03 20.77 -11.88
C PRO A 222 40.12 21.21 -12.89
N LEU A 223 40.94 20.32 -13.48
CA LEU A 223 42.15 20.73 -14.23
C LEU A 223 42.16 20.18 -15.67
N SER A 224 42.46 21.07 -16.62
CA SER A 224 42.67 20.77 -18.04
C SER A 224 44.00 21.34 -18.54
N LEU A 225 44.70 20.62 -19.41
CA LEU A 225 45.90 21.07 -20.11
C LEU A 225 45.63 21.16 -21.61
N ARG A 226 46.28 22.11 -22.26
CA ARG A 226 46.10 22.41 -23.68
C ARG A 226 47.44 22.72 -24.34
N ALA A 227 47.58 22.28 -25.58
CA ALA A 227 48.69 22.62 -26.44
C ALA A 227 48.20 22.81 -27.87
N GLY A 228 48.88 23.66 -28.62
CA GLY A 228 48.53 23.88 -30.02
C GLY A 228 49.64 24.51 -30.82
N THR A 229 49.45 24.52 -32.14
CA THR A 229 50.39 25.12 -33.07
C THR A 229 49.69 25.63 -34.32
N GLN A 230 50.28 26.64 -34.95
CA GLN A 230 49.79 27.28 -36.15
C GLN A 230 50.94 27.48 -37.16
N LYS A 231 50.65 27.27 -38.44
CA LYS A 231 51.58 27.52 -39.56
C LYS A 231 50.88 28.14 -40.77
N ASP A 232 51.55 29.09 -41.41
CA ASP A 232 51.10 29.66 -42.67
C ASP A 232 51.42 28.75 -43.87
N VAL A 233 50.38 28.41 -44.65
CA VAL A 233 50.40 27.41 -45.73
C VAL A 233 50.93 28.00 -47.06
N GLY A 234 51.09 29.32 -47.16
CA GLY A 234 51.52 30.03 -48.38
C GLY A 234 52.87 30.75 -48.31
N LYS A 235 53.59 30.67 -47.18
CA LYS A 235 54.90 31.32 -47.00
C LYS A 235 55.91 30.29 -46.48
N SER A 236 56.79 29.79 -47.35
CA SER A 236 57.79 28.77 -46.98
C SER A 236 58.77 29.21 -45.89
N ALA A 237 58.93 30.53 -45.67
CA ALA A 237 59.81 31.10 -44.65
C ALA A 237 59.10 31.47 -43.33
N ALA A 238 57.78 31.26 -43.20
CA ALA A 238 57.07 31.61 -41.96
C ALA A 238 57.34 30.57 -40.85
N GLY A 239 57.77 31.04 -39.68
CA GLY A 239 57.98 30.20 -38.49
C GLY A 239 56.68 29.62 -37.92
N TRP A 240 56.82 28.61 -37.06
CA TRP A 240 55.69 28.03 -36.33
C TRP A 240 55.32 28.89 -35.13
N LEU A 241 54.02 29.07 -34.89
CA LEU A 241 53.50 29.60 -33.63
C LEU A 241 53.13 28.43 -32.72
N TYR A 242 53.52 28.51 -31.46
CA TYR A 242 53.25 27.49 -30.44
C TYR A 242 52.43 28.07 -29.29
N THR A 243 51.48 27.28 -28.81
CA THR A 243 50.62 27.66 -27.69
C THR A 243 50.59 26.58 -26.63
N LEU A 244 50.57 27.00 -25.36
CA LEU A 244 50.38 26.13 -24.20
C LEU A 244 49.37 26.79 -23.26
N GLY A 245 48.55 26.01 -22.58
CA GLY A 245 47.60 26.57 -21.64
C GLY A 245 47.02 25.55 -20.68
N PHE A 246 46.31 26.06 -19.68
CA PHE A 246 45.57 25.24 -18.73
C PHE A 246 44.25 25.90 -18.37
N GLY A 247 43.34 25.12 -17.81
CA GLY A 247 42.05 25.58 -17.31
C GLY A 247 41.75 25.00 -15.94
N LEU A 248 41.32 25.86 -15.02
CA LEU A 248 40.88 25.53 -13.67
C LEU A 248 39.37 25.74 -13.53
N ARG A 249 38.63 24.71 -13.11
CA ARG A 249 37.18 24.75 -12.91
C ARG A 249 36.83 24.68 -11.43
N TYR A 250 36.04 25.64 -10.95
CA TYR A 250 35.49 25.68 -9.60
C TYR A 250 34.00 26.03 -9.62
N ARG A 251 33.14 25.09 -9.24
CA ARG A 251 31.67 25.21 -9.29
C ARG A 251 31.17 25.66 -10.67
N PHE A 252 30.57 26.84 -10.76
CA PHE A 252 30.05 27.45 -11.99
C PHE A 252 31.12 28.27 -12.75
N MET A 253 32.31 28.47 -12.18
CA MET A 253 33.36 29.31 -12.75
C MET A 253 34.50 28.46 -13.36
N ARG A 254 35.07 28.93 -14.47
CA ARG A 254 36.27 28.40 -15.12
C ARG A 254 37.26 29.54 -15.37
N LEU A 255 38.52 29.33 -15.01
CA LEU A 255 39.63 30.23 -15.30
C LEU A 255 40.54 29.54 -16.33
N ASP A 256 40.79 30.19 -17.45
CA ASP A 256 41.65 29.68 -18.51
C ASP A 256 42.86 30.61 -18.70
N TYR A 257 44.04 30.01 -18.88
CA TYR A 257 45.27 30.70 -19.19
C TYR A 257 45.90 30.11 -20.45
N ALA A 258 46.44 30.96 -21.31
CA ALA A 258 47.23 30.55 -22.47
C ALA A 258 48.49 31.40 -22.64
N TYR A 259 49.56 30.74 -23.02
CA TYR A 259 50.82 31.30 -23.43
C TYR A 259 50.97 31.09 -24.94
N GLU A 260 51.18 32.18 -25.69
CA GLU A 260 51.36 32.21 -27.13
C GLU A 260 52.79 32.66 -27.46
N ARG A 261 53.55 31.82 -28.17
CA ARG A 261 54.90 32.13 -28.65
C ARG A 261 54.88 32.28 -30.17
N HIS A 262 54.95 33.52 -30.64
CA HIS A 262 55.13 33.85 -32.05
C HIS A 262 56.61 33.76 -32.45
N PRO A 263 56.95 33.37 -33.69
CA PRO A 263 58.35 33.31 -34.13
C PRO A 263 59.04 34.68 -34.14
N ASP A 264 58.30 35.72 -34.56
CA ASP A 264 58.86 37.06 -34.81
C ASP A 264 58.42 38.13 -33.79
N LEU A 265 57.50 37.80 -32.87
CA LEU A 265 56.88 38.78 -31.95
C LEU A 265 57.02 38.30 -30.50
N PRO A 266 57.03 39.22 -29.51
CA PRO A 266 57.11 38.87 -28.11
C PRO A 266 56.03 37.87 -27.67
N ALA A 267 56.33 37.05 -26.67
CA ALA A 267 55.34 36.12 -26.15
C ALA A 267 54.12 36.86 -25.55
N THR A 268 52.94 36.27 -25.71
CA THR A 268 51.67 36.83 -25.23
C THR A 268 51.04 35.92 -24.18
N HIS A 269 50.45 36.53 -23.16
CA HIS A 269 49.70 35.86 -22.11
C HIS A 269 48.21 36.21 -22.27
N HIS A 270 47.38 35.19 -22.34
CA HIS A 270 45.92 35.31 -22.41
C HIS A 270 45.32 34.80 -21.11
N MET A 271 44.40 35.57 -20.55
CA MET A 271 43.61 35.17 -19.39
C MET A 271 42.14 35.21 -19.78
N ALA A 272 41.38 34.23 -19.31
CA ALA A 272 39.93 34.22 -19.46
C ALA A 272 39.23 33.67 -18.22
N MET A 273 38.01 34.17 -17.99
CA MET A 273 37.08 33.68 -17.00
C MET A 273 35.77 33.34 -17.71
N ALA A 274 35.15 32.21 -17.37
CA ALA A 274 33.83 31.84 -17.82
C ALA A 274 32.95 31.44 -16.62
N MET A 275 31.70 31.86 -16.61
CA MET A 275 30.69 31.52 -15.61
C MET A 275 29.51 30.85 -16.30
N ALA A 276 29.24 29.59 -15.97
CA ALA A 276 28.23 28.76 -16.60
C ALA A 276 27.12 28.38 -15.61
N TYR A 277 25.87 28.77 -15.93
CA TYR A 277 24.68 28.47 -15.13
C TYR A 277 23.78 27.43 -15.84
N ASN A 278 23.42 26.36 -15.13
CA ASN A 278 22.60 25.26 -15.65
C ASN A 278 21.31 25.11 -14.82
N PRO A 279 20.12 25.44 -15.35
CA PRO A 279 18.87 25.28 -14.62
C PRO A 279 18.52 23.80 -14.43
N ALA A 280 17.96 23.45 -13.25
CA ALA A 280 17.45 22.09 -13.01
C ALA A 280 16.25 21.81 -13.93
N LEU A 281 16.27 20.65 -14.62
CA LEU A 281 15.15 20.25 -15.49
C LEU A 281 13.93 19.79 -14.71
N VAL A 282 14.16 19.19 -13.54
CA VAL A 282 13.10 18.73 -12.64
C VAL A 282 13.03 19.64 -11.44
N SER A 283 11.82 20.04 -11.04
CA SER A 283 11.60 20.80 -9.80
C SER A 283 10.37 20.31 -9.06
N ILE A 284 10.45 20.23 -7.73
CA ILE A 284 9.32 19.90 -6.84
C ILE A 284 8.57 21.20 -6.52
N LYS A 285 7.38 21.39 -7.11
CA LYS A 285 6.57 22.62 -6.97
C LYS A 285 5.83 22.69 -5.66
N ASN A 286 5.26 21.57 -5.25
CA ASN A 286 4.58 21.41 -3.98
C ASN A 286 4.66 19.94 -3.54
N ALA A 287 4.48 19.69 -2.25
CA ALA A 287 4.23 18.35 -1.74
C ALA A 287 3.49 18.43 -0.41
N LEU A 288 2.51 17.56 -0.22
CA LEU A 288 1.59 17.57 0.90
C LEU A 288 1.39 16.14 1.41
N VAL A 289 1.68 15.94 2.70
CA VAL A 289 1.30 14.71 3.40
C VAL A 289 -0.20 14.78 3.67
N ARG A 290 -0.96 13.77 3.23
CA ARG A 290 -2.43 13.77 3.33
C ARG A 290 -2.91 13.63 4.77
N PRO A 291 -2.49 12.60 5.55
CA PRO A 291 -2.82 12.56 6.97
C PRO A 291 -2.04 13.65 7.72
N SER A 292 -2.75 14.58 8.35
CA SER A 292 -2.16 15.59 9.22
C SER A 292 -3.12 15.91 10.36
N PRO A 293 -2.82 15.52 11.61
CA PRO A 293 -1.64 14.76 12.04
C PRO A 293 -1.64 13.31 11.55
N VAL A 294 -0.49 12.64 11.65
CA VAL A 294 -0.33 11.21 11.34
C VAL A 294 -0.35 10.40 12.63
N PHE A 295 -1.19 9.37 12.73
CA PHE A 295 -1.25 8.48 13.90
C PHE A 295 -0.57 7.15 13.58
N LYS A 296 0.44 6.75 14.37
CA LYS A 296 1.17 5.50 14.10
C LYS A 296 0.25 4.27 14.07
N SER A 297 -0.77 4.21 14.92
CA SER A 297 -1.70 3.07 15.03
C SER A 297 -2.48 2.77 13.76
N PHE A 298 -2.70 3.78 12.91
CA PHE A 298 -3.46 3.62 11.66
C PHE A 298 -2.56 3.38 10.44
N TYR A 299 -1.30 3.00 10.64
CA TYR A 299 -0.36 2.76 9.53
C TYR A 299 -0.88 1.73 8.52
N ARG A 300 -1.61 0.70 8.97
CA ARG A 300 -2.24 -0.31 8.10
C ARG A 300 -3.24 0.30 7.12
N GLN A 301 -4.03 1.27 7.56
CA GLN A 301 -4.94 2.01 6.70
C GLN A 301 -4.15 2.84 5.67
N TYR A 302 -3.05 3.46 6.12
CA TYR A 302 -2.18 4.27 5.27
C TYR A 302 -1.43 3.46 4.20
N GLU A 303 -1.21 2.15 4.40
CA GLU A 303 -0.60 1.26 3.41
C GLU A 303 -1.49 1.04 2.18
N GLU A 304 -2.81 1.12 2.34
CA GLU A 304 -3.78 0.85 1.27
C GLU A 304 -4.07 2.09 0.40
N GLY A 305 -3.97 3.29 0.98
CA GLY A 305 -4.22 4.57 0.30
C GLY A 305 -2.97 5.34 -0.10
N ASP A 306 -3.13 6.44 -0.86
CA ASP A 306 -2.00 7.35 -1.08
C ASP A 306 -1.74 8.20 0.16
N PHE A 307 -0.48 8.30 0.55
CA PHE A 307 -0.02 8.97 1.76
C PHE A 307 0.44 10.41 1.50
N ILE A 308 1.06 10.65 0.35
CA ILE A 308 1.66 11.93 0.01
C ILE A 308 1.43 12.28 -1.46
N ASP A 309 1.06 13.54 -1.69
CA ASP A 309 0.97 14.12 -3.03
C ASP A 309 2.21 14.96 -3.31
N VAL A 310 2.84 14.77 -4.48
CA VAL A 310 4.01 15.54 -4.92
C VAL A 310 3.73 16.14 -6.30
N GLU A 311 3.85 17.46 -6.41
CA GLU A 311 3.72 18.18 -7.66
C GLU A 311 5.09 18.35 -8.32
N LEU A 312 5.30 17.65 -9.44
CA LEU A 312 6.57 17.57 -10.15
C LEU A 312 6.48 18.31 -11.49
N LYS A 313 7.46 19.17 -11.76
CA LYS A 313 7.64 19.81 -13.06
C LYS A 313 8.79 19.18 -13.82
N ASN A 314 8.54 18.78 -15.06
CA ASN A 314 9.56 18.45 -16.05
C ASN A 314 9.69 19.62 -17.05
N ALA A 315 10.82 20.30 -17.08
CA ALA A 315 11.13 21.36 -18.03
C ALA A 315 11.76 20.84 -19.34
N ALA A 316 12.12 19.56 -19.41
CA ALA A 316 12.70 18.96 -20.61
C ALA A 316 11.63 18.76 -21.69
N PRO A 317 11.98 18.86 -22.99
CA PRO A 317 11.07 18.59 -24.10
C PRO A 317 10.91 17.10 -24.41
N SER A 318 11.41 16.21 -23.56
CA SER A 318 11.26 14.77 -23.68
C SER A 318 10.79 14.16 -22.35
N PRO A 319 10.13 12.99 -22.39
CA PRO A 319 9.76 12.28 -21.18
C PRO A 319 11.00 11.96 -20.36
N LEU A 320 10.94 12.18 -19.05
CA LEU A 320 12.09 12.01 -18.17
C LEU A 320 11.75 11.02 -17.06
N PRO A 321 12.36 9.82 -17.03
CA PRO A 321 12.25 8.94 -15.88
C PRO A 321 12.94 9.57 -14.68
N VAL A 322 12.24 9.63 -13.57
CA VAL A 322 12.73 10.15 -12.30
C VAL A 322 12.43 9.15 -11.19
N THR A 323 13.33 9.04 -10.22
CA THR A 323 13.09 8.28 -8.98
C THR A 323 12.75 9.27 -7.88
N VAL A 324 11.55 9.14 -7.32
CA VAL A 324 11.05 9.92 -6.19
C VAL A 324 11.32 9.11 -4.92
N SER A 325 12.04 9.71 -3.98
CA SER A 325 12.40 9.16 -2.69
C SER A 325 11.76 9.99 -1.59
N ILE A 326 10.94 9.37 -0.76
CA ILE A 326 10.12 10.00 0.28
C ILE A 326 10.59 9.49 1.64
N ASP A 327 10.98 10.42 2.50
CA ASP A 327 11.42 10.13 3.86
C ASP A 327 10.53 10.88 4.85
N VAL A 328 9.87 10.14 5.73
CA VAL A 328 9.04 10.69 6.81
C VAL A 328 9.65 10.19 8.12
N PRO A 329 10.47 11.02 8.81
CA PRO A 329 11.18 10.59 10.00
C PRO A 329 10.24 9.95 11.02
N THR A 330 10.72 8.92 11.73
CA THR A 330 9.96 8.09 12.70
C THR A 330 8.91 7.15 12.10
N LEU A 331 8.46 7.36 10.86
CA LEU A 331 7.55 6.44 10.15
C LEU A 331 8.30 5.55 9.16
N THR A 332 9.38 6.03 8.56
CA THR A 332 10.22 5.28 7.63
C THR A 332 11.59 4.96 8.23
N LYS A 333 12.01 3.69 8.17
CA LYS A 333 13.41 3.29 8.42
C LYS A 333 14.27 3.51 7.17
N THR A 334 13.72 3.18 6.02
CA THR A 334 14.30 3.43 4.70
C THR A 334 13.34 4.30 3.91
N PRO A 335 13.82 5.35 3.23
CA PRO A 335 12.98 6.15 2.36
C PRO A 335 12.24 5.27 1.35
N HIS A 336 10.96 5.56 1.12
CA HIS A 336 10.18 4.92 0.08
C HIS A 336 10.64 5.45 -1.28
N GLU A 337 10.91 4.56 -2.24
CA GLU A 337 11.38 4.95 -3.57
C GLU A 337 10.46 4.41 -4.68
N GLU A 338 10.00 5.29 -5.56
CA GLU A 338 9.19 4.94 -6.72
C GLU A 338 9.70 5.66 -7.98
N THR A 339 9.68 4.96 -9.11
CA THR A 339 10.10 5.54 -10.40
C THR A 339 8.90 5.95 -11.23
N VAL A 340 8.91 7.19 -11.70
CA VAL A 340 7.82 7.78 -12.49
C VAL A 340 8.39 8.45 -13.74
N VAL A 341 7.64 8.40 -14.84
CA VAL A 341 8.05 9.04 -16.10
C VAL A 341 7.28 10.35 -16.25
N LEU A 342 8.00 11.47 -16.14
CA LEU A 342 7.40 12.80 -16.23
C LEU A 342 7.19 13.20 -17.69
N PRO A 343 5.97 13.58 -18.13
CA PRO A 343 5.74 14.05 -19.49
C PRO A 343 6.51 15.36 -19.81
N PRO A 344 6.88 15.58 -21.07
CA PRO A 344 7.61 16.78 -21.51
C PRO A 344 6.92 18.08 -21.12
N GLN A 345 7.66 19.05 -20.60
CA GLN A 345 7.17 20.43 -20.37
C GLN A 345 5.89 20.55 -19.54
N THR A 346 5.63 19.58 -18.64
CA THR A 346 4.43 19.57 -17.80
C THR A 346 4.76 19.81 -16.33
N THR A 347 3.75 20.26 -15.60
CA THR A 347 3.68 20.16 -14.14
C THR A 347 2.49 19.27 -13.80
N GLN A 348 2.71 18.19 -13.07
CA GLN A 348 1.67 17.23 -12.71
C GLN A 348 1.80 16.81 -11.25
N ARG A 349 0.65 16.46 -10.65
CA ARG A 349 0.58 15.88 -9.31
C ARG A 349 0.65 14.37 -9.40
N TYR A 350 1.49 13.79 -8.56
CA TYR A 350 1.67 12.35 -8.39
C TYR A 350 1.38 11.99 -6.94
N SER A 351 0.72 10.87 -6.72
CA SER A 351 0.33 10.39 -5.40
C SER A 351 1.09 9.12 -5.10
N PHE A 352 1.70 9.04 -3.92
CA PHE A 352 2.56 7.94 -3.52
C PHE A 352 2.03 7.30 -2.25
N ARG A 353 2.11 5.97 -2.19
CA ARG A 353 1.90 5.21 -0.96
C ARG A 353 3.16 5.24 -0.11
N LEU A 354 3.03 4.89 1.16
CA LEU A 354 4.18 4.73 2.05
C LEU A 354 4.24 3.30 2.56
N THR A 355 5.45 2.78 2.73
CA THR A 355 5.69 1.47 3.34
C THR A 355 6.22 1.69 4.74
N PHE A 356 5.65 0.98 5.72
CA PHE A 356 6.01 1.12 7.12
C PHE A 356 6.84 -0.07 7.59
N PRO A 357 7.76 0.12 8.55
CA PRO A 357 8.52 -0.98 9.11
C PRO A 357 7.60 -1.88 9.97
N PRO A 358 7.83 -3.21 9.99
CA PRO A 358 6.99 -4.14 10.74
C PRO A 358 7.02 -3.89 12.26
N ASP A 359 8.07 -3.23 12.76
CA ASP A 359 8.24 -2.87 14.16
C ASP A 359 7.79 -1.44 14.48
N LEU A 360 7.01 -0.78 13.63
CA LEU A 360 6.58 0.62 13.84
C LEU A 360 5.95 0.86 15.22
N LEU A 361 5.11 -0.06 15.70
CA LEU A 361 4.43 0.04 16.99
C LEU A 361 5.22 -0.62 18.14
N THR A 362 6.30 -1.32 17.84
CA THR A 362 7.09 -2.08 18.83
C THR A 362 8.50 -1.52 19.02
N SER A 363 8.92 -0.56 18.18
CA SER A 363 10.22 0.10 18.25
C SER A 363 10.37 0.97 19.49
N GLU A 364 11.62 1.17 19.91
CA GLU A 364 11.96 2.15 20.94
C GLU A 364 11.48 3.54 20.50
N GLY A 365 10.64 4.17 21.32
CA GLY A 365 10.01 5.46 21.01
C GLY A 365 8.74 5.44 20.16
N ALA A 366 8.15 4.27 19.90
CA ALA A 366 6.85 4.16 19.23
C ALA A 366 5.75 4.99 19.94
N GLY A 367 5.81 5.10 21.27
CA GLY A 367 4.87 5.87 22.09
C GLY A 367 5.06 7.39 22.09
N TYR A 368 6.14 7.93 21.52
CA TYR A 368 6.38 9.38 21.54
C TYR A 368 5.70 10.11 20.37
N ASP A 369 5.17 11.29 20.69
CA ASP A 369 4.72 12.30 19.73
C ASP A 369 5.93 13.05 19.18
N ASN A 370 6.02 13.17 17.86
CA ASN A 370 7.15 13.77 17.18
C ASN A 370 6.69 14.83 16.18
N LEU A 371 7.27 16.03 16.26
CA LEU A 371 7.16 17.01 15.19
C LEU A 371 8.29 16.76 14.19
N VAL A 372 7.98 16.20 13.02
CA VAL A 372 8.97 15.78 12.04
C VAL A 372 8.92 16.66 10.80
N GLN A 373 10.04 16.74 10.08
CA GLN A 373 10.13 17.43 8.80
C GLN A 373 10.31 16.40 7.68
N PRO A 374 9.23 16.00 6.97
CA PRO A 374 9.33 15.11 5.83
C PRO A 374 10.21 15.69 4.72
N THR A 375 10.84 14.81 3.96
CA THR A 375 11.70 15.21 2.83
C THR A 375 11.36 14.41 1.58
N VAL A 376 11.19 15.11 0.47
CA VAL A 376 11.03 14.51 -0.87
C VAL A 376 12.28 14.80 -1.68
N LYS A 377 12.91 13.74 -2.21
CA LYS A 377 14.06 13.80 -3.11
C LYS A 377 13.66 13.25 -4.46
N VAL A 378 14.04 13.92 -5.54
CA VAL A 378 13.80 13.47 -6.91
C VAL A 378 15.13 13.37 -7.62
N SER A 379 15.46 12.19 -8.11
CA SER A 379 16.69 11.92 -8.84
C SER A 379 16.43 11.55 -10.29
N TYR A 380 17.30 11.98 -11.21
CA TYR A 380 17.20 11.68 -12.63
C TYR A 380 18.59 11.69 -13.30
N THR A 381 18.75 10.93 -14.38
CA THR A 381 20.01 10.88 -15.11
C THR A 381 20.03 11.89 -16.27
N ARG A 382 21.06 12.73 -16.32
CA ARG A 382 21.34 13.64 -17.44
C ARG A 382 22.84 13.66 -17.71
N ASP A 383 23.25 13.54 -18.97
CA ASP A 383 24.67 13.55 -19.38
C ASP A 383 25.54 12.52 -18.64
N ARG A 384 24.99 11.33 -18.38
CA ARG A 384 25.61 10.25 -17.57
C ARG A 384 25.89 10.63 -16.10
N ALA A 385 25.31 11.72 -15.60
CA ALA A 385 25.38 12.12 -14.21
C ALA A 385 23.99 12.11 -13.57
N THR A 386 23.90 11.61 -12.34
CA THR A 386 22.68 11.71 -11.54
C THR A 386 22.53 13.14 -11.03
N LYS A 387 21.37 13.74 -11.27
CA LYS A 387 20.95 15.02 -10.72
C LYS A 387 19.91 14.74 -9.64
N VAL A 388 19.95 15.51 -8.56
CA VAL A 388 19.03 15.38 -7.43
C VAL A 388 18.44 16.74 -7.11
N THR A 389 17.13 16.77 -6.86
CA THR A 389 16.41 17.92 -6.32
C THR A 389 15.70 17.48 -5.05
N THR A 390 15.89 18.24 -3.97
CA THR A 390 15.34 17.92 -2.66
C THR A 390 14.43 19.05 -2.19
N ARG A 391 13.30 18.70 -1.61
CA ARG A 391 12.40 19.63 -0.93
C ARG A 391 12.10 19.11 0.47
N LYS A 392 12.34 19.95 1.47
CA LYS A 392 11.85 19.76 2.83
C LYS A 392 10.42 20.29 2.89
N LEU A 393 9.53 19.54 3.51
CA LEU A 393 8.13 19.92 3.66
C LEU A 393 7.93 20.71 4.96
N ASP A 394 6.71 21.23 5.12
CA ASP A 394 6.27 21.76 6.40
C ASP A 394 6.28 20.66 7.46
N ASN A 395 6.41 21.06 8.73
CA ASN A 395 6.46 20.10 9.81
C ASN A 395 5.11 19.39 9.95
N VAL A 396 5.17 18.07 10.17
CA VAL A 396 4.00 17.22 10.37
C VAL A 396 4.09 16.61 11.76
N TYR A 397 2.97 16.61 12.49
CA TYR A 397 2.86 15.89 13.75
C TYR A 397 2.67 14.40 13.47
N VAL A 398 3.60 13.58 13.95
CA VAL A 398 3.51 12.12 13.98
C VAL A 398 3.28 11.71 15.43
N LEU A 399 2.05 11.32 15.72
CA LEU A 399 1.58 10.99 17.05
C LEU A 399 1.96 9.55 17.42
N GLY A 400 2.21 9.33 18.71
CA GLY A 400 2.61 8.05 19.28
C GLY A 400 1.57 6.95 19.06
N LYS A 401 1.99 5.69 19.22
CA LYS A 401 1.14 4.51 19.00
C LYS A 401 -0.10 4.41 19.90
N ASN A 402 -0.19 5.20 20.97
CA ASN A 402 -1.35 5.21 21.85
C ASN A 402 -2.31 6.35 21.52
N LYS A 403 -1.92 7.27 20.63
CA LYS A 403 -2.72 8.46 20.33
C LYS A 403 -3.84 8.16 19.36
N MET A 404 -5.00 8.78 19.61
CA MET A 404 -6.16 8.74 18.74
C MET A 404 -6.91 10.08 18.80
N SER A 405 -7.73 10.38 17.79
CA SER A 405 -8.75 11.43 17.82
C SER A 405 -10.13 10.79 17.60
N TRP A 406 -11.12 11.24 18.37
CA TRP A 406 -12.52 10.80 18.31
C TRP A 406 -13.34 11.38 17.15
N SER A 407 -12.71 12.13 16.24
CA SER A 407 -13.30 12.58 14.96
C SER A 407 -13.97 11.46 14.16
N ASP A 408 -13.42 10.25 14.26
CA ASP A 408 -14.03 9.02 13.78
C ASP A 408 -13.84 7.89 14.82
N PRO A 409 -14.86 7.56 15.63
CA PRO A 409 -14.72 6.54 16.68
C PRO A 409 -14.52 5.12 16.16
N ALA A 410 -14.75 4.85 14.87
CA ALA A 410 -14.40 3.56 14.29
C ALA A 410 -12.88 3.28 14.36
N ARG A 411 -12.05 4.31 14.54
CA ARG A 411 -10.60 4.19 14.76
C ARG A 411 -10.23 3.39 16.00
N VAL A 412 -11.11 3.29 17.01
CA VAL A 412 -10.89 2.48 18.21
C VAL A 412 -10.63 1.02 17.84
N ALA A 413 -11.18 0.53 16.72
CA ALA A 413 -10.96 -0.82 16.24
C ALA A 413 -9.47 -1.16 16.01
N ALA A 414 -8.62 -0.17 15.73
CA ALA A 414 -7.16 -0.40 15.59
C ALA A 414 -6.48 -0.82 16.90
N PHE A 415 -7.14 -0.60 18.04
CA PHE A 415 -6.67 -0.97 19.38
C PHE A 415 -7.29 -2.27 19.88
N VAL A 416 -8.28 -2.83 19.17
CA VAL A 416 -8.86 -4.14 19.47
C VAL A 416 -7.99 -5.22 18.85
N THR A 417 -7.11 -5.83 19.65
CA THR A 417 -6.04 -6.76 19.18
C THR A 417 -6.30 -8.20 19.65
N PRO A 418 -7.26 -8.94 19.05
CA PRO A 418 -7.56 -10.32 19.44
C PRO A 418 -6.42 -11.30 19.14
N GLU A 419 -5.53 -10.97 18.21
CA GLU A 419 -4.36 -11.78 17.84
C GLU A 419 -3.12 -11.52 18.70
N ASP A 420 -3.18 -10.56 19.64
CA ASP A 420 -2.09 -10.33 20.59
C ASP A 420 -1.90 -11.57 21.46
N GLU A 421 -0.66 -12.07 21.55
CA GLU A 421 -0.30 -13.26 22.32
C GLU A 421 -0.73 -13.15 23.79
N ALA A 422 -0.65 -11.96 24.38
CA ALA A 422 -1.08 -11.73 25.76
C ALA A 422 -2.60 -11.91 25.92
N VAL A 423 -3.37 -11.39 24.95
CA VAL A 423 -4.83 -11.47 24.91
C VAL A 423 -5.27 -12.92 24.69
N ASP A 424 -4.67 -13.60 23.70
CA ASP A 424 -4.95 -15.00 23.38
C ASP A 424 -4.72 -15.91 24.57
N ARG A 425 -3.54 -15.78 25.21
CA ARG A 425 -3.18 -16.57 26.37
C ARG A 425 -4.13 -16.31 27.53
N PHE A 426 -4.42 -15.05 27.84
CA PHE A 426 -5.31 -14.67 28.93
C PHE A 426 -6.74 -15.21 28.71
N ALA A 427 -7.30 -15.03 27.52
CA ALA A 427 -8.67 -15.43 27.22
C ALA A 427 -8.83 -16.96 27.17
N ARG A 428 -8.01 -17.65 26.36
CA ARG A 428 -8.18 -19.08 26.11
C ARG A 428 -7.82 -19.93 27.33
N GLN A 429 -6.77 -19.57 28.08
CA GLN A 429 -6.40 -20.32 29.29
C GLN A 429 -7.46 -20.15 30.39
N THR A 430 -8.01 -18.94 30.54
CA THR A 430 -9.11 -18.69 31.48
C THR A 430 -10.32 -19.56 31.11
N ILE A 431 -10.82 -19.48 29.88
CA ILE A 431 -12.03 -20.24 29.47
C ILE A 431 -11.84 -21.76 29.62
N ALA A 432 -10.66 -22.28 29.29
CA ALA A 432 -10.38 -23.71 29.41
C ALA A 432 -10.58 -24.24 30.84
N ALA A 433 -10.35 -23.40 31.87
CA ALA A 433 -10.53 -23.77 33.27
C ALA A 433 -12.01 -23.89 33.71
N TYR A 434 -12.96 -23.34 32.93
CA TYR A 434 -14.39 -23.26 33.27
C TYR A 434 -15.32 -24.01 32.32
N ASN A 435 -14.80 -24.87 31.44
CA ASN A 435 -15.60 -25.62 30.45
C ASN A 435 -16.79 -26.38 31.07
N THR A 436 -16.61 -27.01 32.24
CA THR A 436 -17.68 -27.73 32.94
C THR A 436 -18.80 -26.77 33.36
N LEU A 437 -18.46 -25.68 34.05
CA LEU A 437 -19.41 -24.66 34.49
C LEU A 437 -20.17 -24.06 33.30
N LEU A 438 -19.44 -23.67 32.25
CA LEU A 438 -20.04 -23.09 31.04
C LEU A 438 -21.06 -24.04 30.41
N THR A 439 -20.69 -25.31 30.27
CA THR A 439 -21.57 -26.33 29.67
C THR A 439 -22.80 -26.61 30.53
N GLU A 440 -22.64 -26.71 31.85
CA GLU A 440 -23.72 -27.10 32.78
C GLU A 440 -24.68 -25.94 33.10
N LYS A 441 -24.18 -24.71 33.20
CA LYS A 441 -24.96 -23.55 33.66
C LYS A 441 -25.38 -22.58 32.55
N PHE A 442 -24.53 -22.39 31.54
CA PHE A 442 -24.76 -21.38 30.50
C PHE A 442 -25.06 -21.98 29.12
N GLY A 443 -24.80 -23.29 28.94
CA GLY A 443 -25.03 -23.98 27.67
C GLY A 443 -24.10 -23.49 26.57
N HIS A 444 -24.64 -23.27 25.37
CA HIS A 444 -23.88 -22.90 24.17
C HIS A 444 -23.91 -21.40 23.83
N ASN A 445 -24.38 -20.54 24.73
CA ASN A 445 -24.39 -19.08 24.52
C ASN A 445 -23.09 -18.41 24.98
N ASN A 446 -22.94 -17.13 24.68
CA ASN A 446 -21.74 -16.35 24.98
C ASN A 446 -21.76 -15.66 26.36
N ILE A 447 -22.90 -15.65 27.06
CA ILE A 447 -23.06 -14.95 28.36
C ILE A 447 -22.08 -15.49 29.39
N GLY A 448 -21.99 -16.81 29.53
CA GLY A 448 -21.10 -17.44 30.51
C GLY A 448 -19.63 -17.15 30.23
N LYS A 449 -19.22 -17.19 28.95
CA LYS A 449 -17.83 -16.86 28.56
C LYS A 449 -17.51 -15.40 28.86
N ALA A 450 -18.44 -14.50 28.55
CA ALA A 450 -18.32 -13.08 28.85
C ALA A 450 -18.16 -12.85 30.36
N ALA A 451 -19.04 -13.42 31.19
CA ALA A 451 -18.95 -13.34 32.65
C ALA A 451 -17.60 -13.83 33.20
N VAL A 452 -17.16 -15.02 32.78
CA VAL A 452 -15.88 -15.59 33.20
C VAL A 452 -14.69 -14.68 32.84
N ILE A 453 -14.68 -14.11 31.63
CA ILE A 453 -13.61 -13.19 31.21
C ILE A 453 -13.69 -11.88 31.99
N PHE A 454 -14.88 -11.32 32.20
CA PHE A 454 -15.07 -10.07 32.95
C PHE A 454 -14.54 -10.21 34.38
N ASP A 455 -14.91 -11.29 35.06
CA ASP A 455 -14.46 -11.58 36.42
C ASP A 455 -12.96 -11.91 36.45
N ALA A 456 -12.43 -12.56 35.43
CA ALA A 456 -10.99 -12.79 35.29
C ALA A 456 -10.20 -11.49 35.18
N VAL A 457 -10.70 -10.51 34.42
CA VAL A 457 -10.10 -9.17 34.32
C VAL A 457 -10.15 -8.45 35.68
N GLY A 458 -11.30 -8.52 36.37
CA GLY A 458 -11.44 -7.99 37.74
C GLY A 458 -10.49 -8.65 38.75
N ALA A 459 -10.38 -9.98 38.73
CA ALA A 459 -9.50 -10.77 39.59
C ALA A 459 -8.01 -10.54 39.30
N HIS A 460 -7.65 -10.27 38.03
CA HIS A 460 -6.29 -9.85 37.65
C HIS A 460 -5.92 -8.48 38.26
N GLY A 461 -6.94 -7.71 38.66
CA GLY A 461 -6.79 -6.46 39.41
C GLY A 461 -6.79 -5.22 38.53
N ILE A 462 -7.38 -5.27 37.34
CA ILE A 462 -7.62 -4.07 36.53
C ILE A 462 -8.54 -3.12 37.28
N ARG A 463 -8.20 -1.83 37.32
CA ARG A 463 -9.00 -0.79 37.97
C ARG A 463 -9.25 0.36 37.02
N TYR A 464 -10.51 0.79 36.97
CA TYR A 464 -10.88 2.03 36.30
C TYR A 464 -10.30 3.24 37.05
N GLN A 465 -9.67 4.12 36.29
CA GLN A 465 -9.29 5.45 36.74
C GLN A 465 -9.56 6.43 35.61
N GLN A 466 -10.53 7.33 35.80
CA GLN A 466 -10.83 8.38 34.84
C GLN A 466 -9.58 9.24 34.55
N ASP A 467 -9.25 9.45 33.27
CA ASP A 467 -8.19 10.37 32.91
C ASP A 467 -8.58 11.80 33.28
N ARG A 468 -7.67 12.50 33.98
CA ARG A 468 -7.82 13.89 34.37
C ARG A 468 -7.38 14.86 33.27
N ALA A 469 -6.52 14.42 32.36
CA ALA A 469 -5.98 15.24 31.29
C ALA A 469 -6.98 15.35 30.12
N THR A 470 -7.50 14.23 29.65
CA THR A 470 -8.50 14.17 28.57
C THR A 470 -9.69 13.29 28.93
N PRO A 471 -10.54 13.67 29.92
CA PRO A 471 -11.76 12.92 30.19
C PRO A 471 -12.64 12.86 28.94
N TYR A 472 -13.15 11.68 28.59
CA TYR A 472 -13.93 11.43 27.38
C TYR A 472 -15.06 12.46 27.15
N GLU A 473 -15.80 12.80 28.19
CA GLU A 473 -16.87 13.82 28.19
C GLU A 473 -16.47 15.16 27.56
N LYS A 474 -15.19 15.55 27.69
CA LYS A 474 -14.69 16.84 27.18
C LYS A 474 -14.22 16.78 25.73
N ILE A 475 -14.03 15.59 25.17
CA ILE A 475 -13.36 15.40 23.88
C ILE A 475 -14.24 14.69 22.84
N ALA A 476 -15.37 14.09 23.22
CA ALA A 476 -16.30 13.33 22.37
C ALA A 476 -16.89 14.11 21.16
N GLY A 477 -16.55 15.39 20.99
CA GLY A 477 -16.90 16.21 19.83
C GLY A 477 -15.84 17.26 19.46
N ASP A 478 -14.62 17.14 19.96
CA ASP A 478 -13.51 18.05 19.64
C ASP A 478 -12.40 17.32 18.88
N ASP A 479 -12.35 17.55 17.57
CA ASP A 479 -11.36 16.94 16.66
C ASP A 479 -9.92 17.38 16.95
N SER A 480 -9.71 18.43 17.76
CA SER A 480 -8.40 18.99 18.08
C SER A 480 -7.73 18.36 19.30
N VAL A 481 -8.47 17.56 20.10
CA VAL A 481 -7.94 16.90 21.29
C VAL A 481 -7.60 15.44 20.99
N PHE A 482 -6.40 15.01 21.37
CA PHE A 482 -5.95 13.63 21.21
C PHE A 482 -6.07 12.86 22.50
N ASP A 483 -6.73 11.71 22.43
CA ASP A 483 -6.83 10.75 23.52
C ASP A 483 -5.66 9.76 23.51
N THR A 484 -5.48 9.02 24.60
CA THR A 484 -4.41 8.02 24.76
C THR A 484 -4.96 6.66 25.17
N ILE A 485 -5.14 5.77 24.19
CA ILE A 485 -5.62 4.41 24.40
C ILE A 485 -4.44 3.46 24.63
N ALA A 486 -4.41 2.79 25.77
CA ALA A 486 -3.53 1.67 26.08
C ALA A 486 -3.96 0.43 25.27
N TYR A 487 -3.00 -0.25 24.65
CA TYR A 487 -3.29 -1.54 24.04
C TYR A 487 -3.63 -2.58 25.12
N PRO A 488 -4.42 -3.63 24.80
CA PRO A 488 -4.82 -4.66 25.77
C PRO A 488 -3.67 -5.25 26.60
N SER A 489 -2.53 -5.60 25.98
CA SER A 489 -1.34 -6.10 26.70
C SER A 489 -0.71 -5.06 27.64
N GLU A 490 -0.77 -3.79 27.28
CA GLU A 490 -0.28 -2.69 28.11
C GLU A 490 -1.18 -2.51 29.34
N LEU A 491 -2.50 -2.54 29.15
CA LEU A 491 -3.46 -2.47 30.27
C LEU A 491 -3.35 -3.70 31.19
N LEU A 492 -3.22 -4.91 30.64
CA LEU A 492 -2.99 -6.13 31.43
C LEU A 492 -1.72 -6.06 32.28
N THR A 493 -0.74 -5.24 31.86
CA THR A 493 0.50 -4.99 32.58
C THR A 493 0.37 -3.86 33.60
N SER A 494 -0.17 -2.70 33.20
CA SER A 494 -0.29 -1.50 34.05
C SER A 494 -1.37 -1.63 35.12
N LYS A 495 -2.43 -2.39 34.81
CA LYS A 495 -3.62 -2.63 35.62
C LYS A 495 -4.48 -1.42 35.93
N ILE A 496 -4.21 -0.29 35.28
CA ILE A 496 -4.93 0.96 35.47
C ILE A 496 -5.18 1.55 34.09
N GLY A 497 -6.44 1.86 33.80
CA GLY A 497 -6.89 2.47 32.56
C GLY A 497 -8.25 3.15 32.74
N ASP A 498 -8.66 3.92 31.75
CA ASP A 498 -9.95 4.61 31.71
C ASP A 498 -11.00 3.81 30.90
N CYS A 499 -12.02 4.49 30.40
CA CYS A 499 -13.19 3.86 29.78
C CYS A 499 -12.85 3.16 28.45
N ASP A 500 -12.08 3.82 27.60
CA ASP A 500 -11.64 3.33 26.29
C ASP A 500 -10.63 2.20 26.45
N ASP A 501 -9.67 2.33 27.37
CA ASP A 501 -8.72 1.26 27.73
C ASP A 501 -9.45 -0.03 28.13
N CYS A 502 -10.40 0.09 29.06
CA CYS A 502 -11.18 -1.05 29.55
C CYS A 502 -12.05 -1.67 28.43
N THR A 503 -12.58 -0.82 27.56
CA THR A 503 -13.42 -1.23 26.42
C THR A 503 -12.62 -2.02 25.39
N VAL A 504 -11.45 -1.53 24.97
CA VAL A 504 -10.63 -2.23 23.97
C VAL A 504 -10.05 -3.54 24.52
N LEU A 505 -9.71 -3.60 25.80
CA LEU A 505 -9.27 -4.84 26.44
C LEU A 505 -10.37 -5.90 26.40
N TYR A 506 -11.57 -5.57 26.88
CA TYR A 506 -12.66 -6.54 26.94
C TYR A 506 -13.11 -6.98 25.55
N ALA A 507 -13.22 -6.03 24.60
CA ALA A 507 -13.55 -6.33 23.21
C ALA A 507 -12.52 -7.26 22.58
N SER A 508 -11.22 -7.07 22.85
CA SER A 508 -10.14 -7.93 22.34
C SER A 508 -10.22 -9.35 22.90
N LEU A 509 -10.47 -9.48 24.20
CA LEU A 509 -10.58 -10.78 24.86
C LEU A 509 -11.79 -11.58 24.35
N LEU A 510 -12.95 -10.93 24.18
CA LEU A 510 -14.14 -11.59 23.63
C LEU A 510 -13.99 -11.91 22.14
N SER A 511 -13.42 -10.99 21.35
CA SER A 511 -13.16 -11.22 19.93
C SER A 511 -12.17 -12.37 19.71
N ASN A 512 -11.17 -12.55 20.59
CA ASN A 512 -10.28 -13.72 20.56
C ASN A 512 -11.04 -15.05 20.74
N LEU A 513 -12.15 -15.03 21.49
CA LEU A 513 -13.05 -16.18 21.69
C LEU A 513 -14.10 -16.33 20.57
N ASN A 514 -13.95 -15.60 19.46
CA ASN A 514 -14.88 -15.53 18.33
C ASN A 514 -16.28 -15.03 18.74
N ILE A 515 -16.34 -14.09 19.69
CA ILE A 515 -17.57 -13.41 20.09
C ILE A 515 -17.56 -12.03 19.42
N GLU A 516 -18.58 -11.75 18.60
CA GLU A 516 -18.72 -10.44 17.96
C GLU A 516 -18.94 -9.35 19.02
N THR A 517 -18.27 -8.21 18.82
CA THR A 517 -18.29 -7.07 19.73
C THR A 517 -18.53 -5.76 18.98
N ALA A 518 -19.18 -4.81 19.64
CA ALA A 518 -19.45 -3.49 19.11
C ALA A 518 -19.18 -2.40 20.16
N LEU A 519 -18.62 -1.28 19.71
CA LEU A 519 -18.46 -0.07 20.51
C LEU A 519 -19.81 0.61 20.68
N LEU A 520 -20.06 1.10 21.89
CA LEU A 520 -21.14 2.01 22.22
C LEU A 520 -20.54 3.37 22.52
N ASP A 521 -20.51 4.21 21.48
CA ASP A 521 -20.09 5.61 21.58
C ASP A 521 -21.26 6.45 22.09
N VAL A 522 -21.12 6.96 23.32
CA VAL A 522 -22.11 7.83 23.97
C VAL A 522 -21.70 9.28 23.83
N ASN A 523 -22.39 9.99 22.95
CA ASN A 523 -22.21 11.42 22.74
C ASN A 523 -23.37 12.22 23.36
N ASP A 524 -23.60 12.02 24.66
CA ASP A 524 -24.56 12.80 25.44
C ASP A 524 -23.84 14.02 26.05
N PRO A 525 -24.25 15.26 25.77
CA PRO A 525 -23.61 16.47 26.31
C PRO A 525 -23.58 16.54 27.84
N GLU A 526 -24.46 15.80 28.52
CA GLU A 526 -24.52 15.71 29.98
C GLU A 526 -23.67 14.56 30.55
N PHE A 527 -23.25 13.61 29.69
CA PHE A 527 -22.50 12.40 30.06
C PHE A 527 -21.89 11.73 28.81
N GLY A 528 -20.68 12.14 28.42
CA GLY A 528 -19.92 11.42 27.39
C GLY A 528 -19.26 10.17 27.98
N HIS A 529 -19.40 9.02 27.32
CA HIS A 529 -18.78 7.78 27.77
C HIS A 529 -18.55 6.80 26.61
N VAL A 530 -17.67 5.82 26.80
CA VAL A 530 -17.50 4.69 25.89
C VAL A 530 -17.48 3.37 26.64
N TYR A 531 -18.22 2.42 26.12
CA TYR A 531 -18.25 1.04 26.57
C TYR A 531 -18.59 0.14 25.38
N MET A 532 -18.93 -1.13 25.60
CA MET A 532 -19.20 -2.05 24.49
C MET A 532 -20.39 -2.96 24.76
N MET A 533 -20.87 -3.59 23.69
CA MET A 533 -21.80 -4.72 23.74
C MET A 533 -21.27 -5.90 22.95
N PHE A 534 -21.69 -7.12 23.32
CA PHE A 534 -21.30 -8.34 22.62
C PHE A 534 -22.51 -9.16 22.17
N ASP A 535 -22.33 -9.95 21.11
CA ASP A 535 -23.34 -10.89 20.62
C ASP A 535 -23.52 -12.04 21.62
N SER A 536 -24.71 -12.15 22.21
CA SER A 536 -25.03 -13.20 23.19
C SER A 536 -25.01 -14.60 22.60
N GLY A 537 -25.11 -14.74 21.27
CA GLY A 537 -25.31 -16.03 20.59
C GLY A 537 -26.70 -16.64 20.82
N ILE A 538 -27.63 -15.90 21.43
CA ILE A 538 -29.02 -16.34 21.64
C ILE A 538 -29.85 -15.97 20.41
N SER A 539 -30.55 -16.95 19.86
CA SER A 539 -31.47 -16.73 18.73
C SER A 539 -32.73 -16.00 19.18
N GLN A 540 -33.33 -15.19 18.30
CA GLN A 540 -34.51 -14.38 18.63
C GLN A 540 -35.70 -15.21 19.17
N ASN A 541 -35.89 -16.43 18.67
CA ASN A 541 -36.93 -17.35 19.13
C ASN A 541 -36.67 -17.98 20.51
N ARG A 542 -35.51 -17.72 21.12
CA ARG A 542 -35.08 -18.26 22.42
C ARG A 542 -34.93 -17.19 23.49
N VAL A 543 -35.23 -15.92 23.18
CA VAL A 543 -35.11 -14.78 24.11
C VAL A 543 -35.85 -15.01 25.43
N ALA A 544 -37.08 -15.52 25.38
CA ALA A 544 -37.90 -15.80 26.56
C ALA A 544 -37.34 -16.92 27.47
N ASP A 545 -36.33 -17.68 27.02
CA ASP A 545 -35.64 -18.68 27.84
C ASP A 545 -34.44 -18.08 28.60
N HIS A 546 -34.09 -16.82 28.35
CA HIS A 546 -32.85 -16.21 28.87
C HIS A 546 -33.05 -14.85 29.53
N PHE A 547 -34.12 -14.13 29.20
CA PHE A 547 -34.39 -12.78 29.66
C PHE A 547 -35.81 -12.66 30.20
N LEU A 548 -35.95 -11.89 31.29
CA LEU A 548 -37.24 -11.66 31.96
C LEU A 548 -38.04 -10.52 31.32
N ASP A 549 -37.32 -9.56 30.72
CA ASP A 549 -37.88 -8.36 30.08
C ASP A 549 -37.03 -8.01 28.85
N ASP A 550 -37.67 -7.49 27.80
CA ASP A 550 -37.00 -7.04 26.57
C ASP A 550 -36.00 -5.90 26.79
N LYS A 551 -36.05 -5.24 27.95
CA LYS A 551 -35.08 -4.21 28.37
C LYS A 551 -33.74 -4.76 28.84
N GLU A 552 -33.60 -6.07 29.03
CA GLU A 552 -32.35 -6.69 29.49
C GLU A 552 -31.33 -6.90 28.36
N PHE A 553 -31.73 -6.71 27.10
CA PHE A 553 -30.86 -6.86 25.94
C PHE A 553 -31.14 -5.78 24.88
N VAL A 554 -30.36 -5.82 23.81
CA VAL A 554 -30.51 -4.96 22.63
C VAL A 554 -30.69 -5.83 21.39
N ASN A 555 -31.77 -5.61 20.65
CA ASN A 555 -31.92 -6.19 19.31
C ASN A 555 -31.27 -5.25 18.28
N TRP A 556 -30.10 -5.63 17.78
CA TRP A 556 -29.36 -4.85 16.80
C TRP A 556 -28.89 -5.76 15.66
N GLU A 557 -29.18 -5.34 14.42
CA GLU A 557 -28.92 -6.10 13.20
C GLU A 557 -29.47 -7.54 13.21
N GLY A 558 -30.62 -7.74 13.86
CA GLY A 558 -31.30 -9.04 13.92
C GLY A 558 -30.70 -10.02 14.93
N ARG A 559 -29.73 -9.57 15.75
CA ARG A 559 -29.10 -10.39 16.80
C ARG A 559 -29.37 -9.81 18.19
N ILE A 560 -29.14 -10.64 19.21
CA ILE A 560 -29.35 -10.28 20.62
C ILE A 560 -28.02 -9.89 21.25
N TRP A 561 -27.84 -8.59 21.49
CA TRP A 561 -26.62 -8.00 22.02
C TRP A 561 -26.78 -7.63 23.49
N LEU A 562 -25.70 -7.78 24.26
CA LEU A 562 -25.66 -7.43 25.69
C LEU A 562 -24.65 -6.31 25.91
N PRO A 563 -25.11 -5.08 26.18
CA PRO A 563 -24.25 -3.99 26.63
C PRO A 563 -23.63 -4.27 27.99
N VAL A 564 -22.34 -3.98 28.15
CA VAL A 564 -21.59 -4.20 29.40
C VAL A 564 -20.78 -2.95 29.72
N GLU A 565 -20.99 -2.41 30.91
CA GLU A 565 -20.22 -1.29 31.43
C GLU A 565 -18.83 -1.76 31.89
N THR A 566 -17.82 -1.55 31.04
CA THR A 566 -16.45 -2.08 31.22
C THR A 566 -15.67 -1.36 32.32
N THR A 567 -16.11 -0.18 32.77
CA THR A 567 -15.48 0.52 33.91
C THR A 567 -15.72 -0.16 35.26
N LEU A 568 -16.61 -1.15 35.32
CA LEU A 568 -17.00 -1.85 36.55
C LEU A 568 -16.20 -3.13 36.81
N PHE A 569 -15.03 -3.31 36.19
CA PHE A 569 -14.15 -4.44 36.52
C PHE A 569 -13.89 -4.55 38.02
N GLY A 570 -14.01 -5.77 38.56
CA GLY A 570 -13.94 -6.05 39.99
C GLY A 570 -15.28 -5.96 40.72
N GLN A 571 -16.35 -5.50 40.06
CA GLN A 571 -17.73 -5.77 40.44
C GLN A 571 -18.25 -7.03 39.75
N SER A 572 -19.50 -7.43 40.01
CA SER A 572 -20.11 -8.58 39.34
C SER A 572 -20.37 -8.28 37.87
N PHE A 573 -20.22 -9.29 37.01
CA PHE A 573 -20.57 -9.15 35.59
C PHE A 573 -22.03 -8.74 35.41
N TYR A 574 -22.93 -9.28 36.22
CA TYR A 574 -24.36 -8.97 36.18
C TYR A 574 -24.64 -7.48 36.45
N ASP A 575 -23.97 -6.87 37.43
CA ASP A 575 -24.11 -5.44 37.68
C ASP A 575 -23.61 -4.62 36.48
N ALA A 576 -22.48 -5.03 35.87
CA ALA A 576 -21.94 -4.37 34.69
C ALA A 576 -22.86 -4.47 33.47
N TRP A 577 -23.48 -5.63 33.25
CA TRP A 577 -24.46 -5.83 32.20
C TRP A 577 -25.75 -5.02 32.46
N ARG A 578 -26.32 -5.09 33.67
CA ARG A 578 -27.53 -4.33 34.04
C ARG A 578 -27.32 -2.83 33.83
N ASN A 579 -26.21 -2.30 34.34
CA ASN A 579 -25.90 -0.87 34.20
C ASN A 579 -25.67 -0.50 32.72
N GLY A 580 -24.94 -1.33 31.97
CA GLY A 580 -24.71 -1.11 30.54
C GLY A 580 -26.01 -1.06 29.74
N VAL A 581 -26.94 -1.99 29.96
CA VAL A 581 -28.19 -2.04 29.19
C VAL A 581 -29.18 -0.94 29.59
N GLU A 582 -29.23 -0.57 30.87
CA GLU A 582 -30.03 0.57 31.35
C GLU A 582 -29.54 1.88 30.72
N GLU A 583 -28.23 2.12 30.75
CA GLU A 583 -27.62 3.33 30.20
C GLU A 583 -27.75 3.37 28.67
N TYR A 584 -27.71 2.20 28.00
CA TYR A 584 -27.99 2.06 26.58
C TYR A 584 -29.40 2.54 26.25
N HIS A 585 -30.44 1.92 26.84
CA HIS A 585 -31.83 2.23 26.49
C HIS A 585 -32.19 3.68 26.82
N LYS A 586 -31.71 4.19 27.97
CA LYS A 586 -31.92 5.57 28.40
C LYS A 586 -31.39 6.60 27.39
N ARG A 587 -30.23 6.36 26.79
CA ARG A 587 -29.58 7.31 25.88
C ARG A 587 -29.88 7.05 24.41
N LYS A 588 -30.09 5.79 24.02
CA LYS A 588 -30.51 5.45 22.66
C LYS A 588 -31.85 6.10 22.31
N ALA A 589 -32.80 6.11 23.27
CA ALA A 589 -34.08 6.79 23.11
C ALA A 589 -33.95 8.30 22.84
N ARG A 590 -32.84 8.93 23.24
CA ARG A 590 -32.52 10.35 23.01
C ARG A 590 -31.64 10.58 21.78
N GLY A 591 -31.21 9.52 21.09
CA GLY A 591 -30.34 9.60 19.92
C GLY A 591 -28.85 9.83 20.23
N PHE A 592 -28.40 9.57 21.45
CA PHE A 592 -27.02 9.83 21.89
C PHE A 592 -26.08 8.62 21.80
N ILE A 593 -26.55 7.49 21.29
CA ILE A 593 -25.72 6.28 21.12
C ILE A 593 -25.50 6.00 19.63
N ARG A 594 -24.23 5.86 19.29
CA ARG A 594 -23.76 5.30 18.02
C ARG A 594 -23.15 3.93 18.26
N GLU A 595 -23.75 2.90 17.67
CA GLU A 595 -23.23 1.55 17.64
C GLU A 595 -22.23 1.38 16.48
N ILE A 596 -21.06 0.82 16.77
CA ILE A 596 -20.03 0.56 15.75
C ILE A 596 -19.54 -0.88 15.92
N SER A 597 -19.78 -1.73 14.93
CA SER A 597 -19.20 -3.08 14.91
C SER A 597 -17.68 -2.99 14.84
N PHE A 598 -16.98 -3.64 15.77
CA PHE A 598 -15.52 -3.70 15.73
C PHE A 598 -15.02 -4.51 14.54
N SER A 599 -15.71 -5.59 14.16
CA SER A 599 -15.32 -6.42 13.01
C SER A 599 -15.46 -5.68 11.68
N GLU A 600 -16.50 -4.85 11.53
CA GLU A 600 -16.66 -4.00 10.35
C GLU A 600 -15.64 -2.86 10.34
N ALA A 601 -15.48 -2.16 11.47
CA ALA A 601 -14.53 -1.06 11.60
C ALA A 601 -13.08 -1.52 11.36
N ALA A 602 -12.71 -2.72 11.81
CA ALA A 602 -11.39 -3.31 11.63
C ALA A 602 -11.04 -3.55 10.15
N LYS A 603 -12.02 -3.64 9.23
CA LYS A 603 -11.72 -3.73 7.79
C LYS A 603 -10.97 -2.50 7.29
N THR A 604 -11.28 -1.33 7.85
CA THR A 604 -10.64 -0.04 7.54
C THR A 604 -9.50 0.26 8.51
N TYR A 605 -9.76 0.14 9.81
CA TYR A 605 -8.84 0.45 10.90
C TYR A 605 -8.26 -0.84 11.47
N ARG A 606 -7.42 -1.52 10.67
CA ARG A 606 -6.85 -2.81 11.06
C ARG A 606 -5.94 -2.67 12.28
N PRO A 607 -6.03 -3.59 13.25
CA PRO A 607 -5.11 -3.62 14.37
C PRO A 607 -3.67 -3.80 13.92
N GLY A 608 -2.77 -3.06 14.56
CA GLY A 608 -1.33 -3.19 14.35
C GLY A 608 -0.71 -4.32 15.18
N VAL A 609 0.54 -4.67 14.87
CA VAL A 609 1.29 -5.66 15.66
C VAL A 609 1.85 -4.97 16.90
N VAL A 610 1.41 -5.40 18.08
CA VAL A 610 1.90 -4.90 19.37
C VAL A 610 3.01 -5.78 19.95
N LYS A 611 3.74 -5.25 20.93
CA LYS A 611 4.85 -5.98 21.56
C LYS A 611 4.25 -7.04 22.50
N PRO A 612 4.59 -8.33 22.34
CA PRO A 612 4.11 -9.37 23.26
C PRO A 612 4.49 -9.04 24.70
N ALA A 613 3.53 -9.20 25.61
CA ALA A 613 3.72 -9.07 27.04
C ALA A 613 3.51 -10.44 27.70
N ASP A 614 4.38 -10.79 28.64
CA ASP A 614 4.22 -11.99 29.44
C ASP A 614 3.26 -11.71 30.61
N ILE A 615 1.99 -12.05 30.43
CA ILE A 615 0.94 -11.83 31.43
C ILE A 615 0.72 -13.11 32.23
N PRO A 616 0.83 -13.08 33.57
CA PRO A 616 0.50 -14.25 34.38
C PRO A 616 -1.01 -14.53 34.34
N PRO A 617 -1.43 -15.80 34.42
CA PRO A 617 -2.85 -16.12 34.48
C PRO A 617 -3.50 -15.52 35.73
N PRO A 618 -4.79 -15.16 35.67
CA PRO A 618 -5.51 -14.64 36.83
C PRO A 618 -5.59 -15.69 37.96
N ASP A 619 -5.60 -15.22 39.21
CA ASP A 619 -5.77 -16.11 40.37
C ASP A 619 -7.14 -16.78 40.34
N ARG A 620 -7.17 -18.09 40.11
CA ARG A 620 -8.41 -18.87 40.00
C ARG A 620 -9.33 -18.68 41.21
N ALA A 621 -8.77 -18.67 42.41
CA ALA A 621 -9.58 -18.51 43.63
C ALA A 621 -10.22 -17.11 43.72
N ALA A 622 -9.58 -16.09 43.12
CA ALA A 622 -10.17 -14.76 43.01
C ALA A 622 -11.26 -14.69 41.95
N VAL A 623 -11.07 -15.37 40.81
CA VAL A 623 -12.12 -15.49 39.77
C VAL A 623 -13.34 -16.21 40.32
N ASP A 624 -13.16 -17.36 40.96
CA ASP A 624 -14.25 -18.16 41.55
C ASP A 624 -15.10 -17.32 42.52
N ARG A 625 -14.49 -16.47 43.36
CA ARG A 625 -15.21 -15.60 44.32
C ARG A 625 -16.12 -14.56 43.66
N LEU A 626 -15.72 -14.03 42.51
CA LEU A 626 -16.53 -13.07 41.75
C LEU A 626 -17.64 -13.84 41.03
N LEU A 627 -17.25 -14.88 40.32
CA LEU A 627 -18.12 -15.70 39.49
C LEU A 627 -19.22 -16.42 40.27
N ASP A 628 -18.96 -16.86 41.51
CA ASP A 628 -19.97 -17.49 42.37
C ASP A 628 -21.17 -16.57 42.62
N ARG A 629 -20.95 -15.24 42.68
CA ARG A 629 -22.03 -14.26 42.84
C ARG A 629 -22.86 -14.17 41.57
N ASP A 630 -22.21 -14.08 40.42
CA ASP A 630 -22.87 -14.04 39.12
C ASP A 630 -23.66 -15.32 38.87
N VAL A 631 -23.07 -16.48 39.10
CA VAL A 631 -23.74 -17.79 38.98
C VAL A 631 -24.96 -17.87 39.89
N ALA A 632 -24.87 -17.39 41.13
CA ALA A 632 -26.03 -17.38 42.03
C ALA A 632 -27.18 -16.49 41.51
N VAL A 633 -26.84 -15.32 40.93
CA VAL A 633 -27.84 -14.43 40.31
C VAL A 633 -28.46 -15.08 39.07
N PHE A 634 -27.65 -15.68 38.20
CA PHE A 634 -28.15 -16.41 37.03
C PHE A 634 -29.04 -17.59 37.42
N ASP A 635 -28.64 -18.39 38.42
CA ASP A 635 -29.44 -19.50 38.92
C ASP A 635 -30.81 -19.02 39.48
N ALA A 636 -30.84 -17.88 40.18
CA ALA A 636 -32.08 -17.28 40.68
C ALA A 636 -32.97 -16.73 39.56
N ARG A 637 -32.37 -16.13 38.52
CA ARG A 637 -33.11 -15.64 37.33
C ARG A 637 -33.73 -16.80 36.55
N VAL A 638 -33.00 -17.90 36.41
CA VAL A 638 -33.52 -19.13 35.82
C VAL A 638 -34.71 -19.65 36.62
N ASP A 639 -34.67 -19.59 37.96
CA ASP A 639 -35.83 -19.96 38.79
C ASP A 639 -37.03 -19.03 38.54
N GLN A 640 -36.81 -17.73 38.39
CA GLN A 640 -37.88 -16.79 38.04
C GLN A 640 -38.49 -17.09 36.66
N LEU A 641 -37.66 -17.42 35.66
CA LEU A 641 -38.10 -17.79 34.31
C LEU A 641 -38.87 -19.12 34.30
N ALA A 642 -38.38 -20.11 35.05
CA ALA A 642 -38.99 -21.45 35.09
C ALA A 642 -40.30 -21.48 35.88
N LEU A 643 -40.37 -20.74 36.99
CA LEU A 643 -41.49 -20.80 37.92
C LEU A 643 -42.54 -19.72 37.62
N GLY A 644 -42.16 -18.57 37.06
CA GLY A 644 -43.08 -17.50 36.62
C GLY A 644 -44.16 -17.11 37.64
N THR A 645 -45.16 -16.35 37.20
CA THR A 645 -46.36 -16.02 38.01
C THR A 645 -47.55 -16.92 37.70
N GLY A 646 -47.46 -17.73 36.64
CA GLY A 646 -48.54 -18.60 36.15
C GLY A 646 -48.37 -20.09 36.45
N VAL A 647 -47.23 -20.54 36.97
CA VAL A 647 -46.98 -21.97 37.23
C VAL A 647 -47.43 -22.35 38.63
N SER A 648 -48.38 -23.28 38.73
CA SER A 648 -48.82 -23.84 40.02
C SER A 648 -48.02 -25.09 40.37
N LEU A 649 -47.18 -25.00 41.42
CA LEU A 649 -46.39 -26.14 41.90
C LEU A 649 -47.19 -27.15 42.74
N ASP A 650 -48.50 -26.92 42.92
CA ASP A 650 -49.40 -27.78 43.67
C ASP A 650 -50.06 -28.87 42.81
N VAL A 651 -50.02 -28.69 41.48
CA VAL A 651 -50.62 -29.60 40.48
C VAL A 651 -49.54 -30.21 39.58
N SER A 652 -49.78 -31.41 39.07
CA SER A 652 -48.81 -32.15 38.23
C SER A 652 -48.46 -31.40 36.94
N GLU A 653 -49.43 -30.74 36.30
CA GLU A 653 -49.24 -29.96 35.06
C GLU A 653 -48.28 -28.78 35.26
N GLY A 654 -48.46 -27.99 36.32
CA GLY A 654 -47.56 -26.87 36.61
C GLY A 654 -46.15 -27.33 37.02
N LEU A 655 -46.03 -28.44 37.76
CA LEU A 655 -44.71 -29.05 38.02
C LEU A 655 -44.04 -29.52 36.72
N TYR A 656 -44.80 -30.11 35.79
CA TYR A 656 -44.29 -30.49 34.47
C TYR A 656 -43.83 -29.27 33.66
N ASP A 657 -44.63 -28.20 33.61
CA ASP A 657 -44.29 -26.97 32.89
C ASP A 657 -43.01 -26.32 33.45
N ALA A 658 -42.86 -26.26 34.78
CA ALA A 658 -41.61 -25.82 35.42
C ALA A 658 -40.42 -26.69 34.99
N GLY A 659 -40.59 -28.03 35.02
CA GLY A 659 -39.56 -28.96 34.59
C GLY A 659 -39.18 -28.79 33.11
N ALA A 660 -40.17 -28.59 32.25
CA ALA A 660 -39.97 -28.33 30.82
C ALA A 660 -39.22 -27.01 30.59
N ALA A 661 -39.54 -25.95 31.35
CA ALA A 661 -38.82 -24.69 31.31
C ALA A 661 -37.35 -24.85 31.73
N TYR A 662 -37.08 -25.49 32.87
CA TYR A 662 -35.70 -25.80 33.30
C TYR A 662 -34.93 -26.63 32.26
N LEU A 663 -35.58 -27.62 31.64
CA LEU A 663 -34.96 -28.44 30.59
C LEU A 663 -34.62 -27.61 29.33
N ARG A 664 -35.50 -26.70 28.90
CA ARG A 664 -35.22 -25.78 27.78
C ARG A 664 -34.00 -24.91 28.06
N MET A 665 -33.85 -24.44 29.30
CA MET A 665 -32.71 -23.65 29.78
C MET A 665 -31.46 -24.48 30.14
N ASN A 666 -31.51 -25.80 29.96
CA ASN A 666 -30.42 -26.75 30.25
C ASN A 666 -30.10 -26.97 31.74
N HIS A 667 -31.01 -26.62 32.66
CA HIS A 667 -30.87 -26.88 34.10
C HIS A 667 -31.40 -28.28 34.45
N LEU A 668 -30.62 -29.30 34.06
CA LEU A 668 -31.06 -30.70 34.07
C LEU A 668 -31.46 -31.24 35.45
N GLU A 669 -30.78 -30.85 36.54
CA GLU A 669 -31.14 -31.30 37.89
C GLU A 669 -32.46 -30.70 38.37
N LYS A 670 -32.65 -29.39 38.18
CA LYS A 670 -33.90 -28.71 38.53
C LYS A 670 -35.07 -29.28 37.71
N ALA A 671 -34.83 -29.58 36.43
CA ALA A 671 -35.82 -30.24 35.58
C ALA A 671 -36.22 -31.62 36.11
N LEU A 672 -35.25 -32.46 36.50
CA LEU A 672 -35.53 -33.78 37.07
C LEU A 672 -36.34 -33.69 38.36
N ASP A 673 -35.98 -32.80 39.29
CA ASP A 673 -36.73 -32.60 40.55
C ASP A 673 -38.19 -32.23 40.28
N MET A 674 -38.43 -31.30 39.34
CA MET A 674 -39.79 -30.92 38.96
C MET A 674 -40.56 -32.08 38.33
N PHE A 675 -39.95 -32.87 37.43
CA PHE A 675 -40.61 -34.02 36.83
C PHE A 675 -40.86 -35.15 37.82
N ASP A 676 -39.95 -35.37 38.79
CA ASP A 676 -40.14 -36.34 39.87
C ASP A 676 -41.35 -35.96 40.72
N ARG A 677 -41.43 -34.71 41.15
CA ARG A 677 -42.58 -34.18 41.90
C ARG A 677 -43.88 -34.22 41.09
N ALA A 678 -43.82 -33.96 39.78
CA ALA A 678 -44.99 -34.09 38.90
C ALA A 678 -45.51 -35.53 38.88
N LEU A 679 -44.62 -36.52 38.80
CA LEU A 679 -44.95 -37.95 38.81
C LEU A 679 -45.40 -38.47 40.18
N GLU A 680 -44.95 -37.85 41.28
CA GLU A 680 -45.50 -38.11 42.62
C GLU A 680 -46.97 -37.69 42.73
N LYS A 681 -47.36 -36.60 42.05
CA LYS A 681 -48.74 -36.11 41.99
C LYS A 681 -49.60 -36.88 41.01
N ASP A 682 -49.06 -37.19 39.83
CA ASP A 682 -49.73 -37.99 38.79
C ASP A 682 -48.77 -39.03 38.18
N PRO A 683 -48.84 -40.29 38.67
CA PRO A 683 -48.03 -41.38 38.14
C PRO A 683 -48.35 -41.81 36.70
N ASN A 684 -49.39 -41.26 36.08
CA ASN A 684 -49.80 -41.57 34.71
C ASN A 684 -49.47 -40.46 33.70
N LEU A 685 -48.73 -39.42 34.12
CA LEU A 685 -48.32 -38.32 33.25
C LEU A 685 -47.24 -38.77 32.25
N ALA A 686 -47.67 -39.20 31.07
CA ALA A 686 -46.80 -39.70 30.00
C ALA A 686 -45.70 -38.70 29.61
N ASP A 687 -46.05 -37.42 29.54
CA ASP A 687 -45.14 -36.34 29.15
C ASP A 687 -43.99 -36.17 30.14
N ALA A 688 -44.22 -36.32 31.45
CA ALA A 688 -43.18 -36.23 32.47
C ALA A 688 -42.18 -37.40 32.36
N TYR A 689 -42.64 -38.63 32.09
CA TYR A 689 -41.73 -39.74 31.80
C TYR A 689 -40.92 -39.51 30.53
N ASN A 690 -41.55 -38.99 29.46
CA ASN A 690 -40.86 -38.63 28.23
C ASN A 690 -39.78 -37.56 28.48
N ALA A 691 -40.13 -36.48 29.18
CA ALA A 691 -39.22 -35.38 29.46
C ALA A 691 -38.04 -35.79 30.37
N LYS A 692 -38.27 -36.66 31.38
CA LYS A 692 -37.15 -37.27 32.14
C LYS A 692 -36.25 -38.12 31.25
N GLY A 693 -36.83 -38.86 30.30
CA GLY A 693 -36.07 -39.59 29.28
C GLY A 693 -35.18 -38.66 28.46
N VAL A 694 -35.68 -37.48 28.07
CA VAL A 694 -34.90 -36.45 27.36
C VAL A 694 -33.73 -35.96 28.21
N VAL A 695 -33.96 -35.70 29.51
CA VAL A 695 -32.87 -35.30 30.43
C VAL A 695 -31.78 -36.38 30.49
N LEU A 696 -32.15 -37.66 30.66
CA LEU A 696 -31.18 -38.75 30.72
C LEU A 696 -30.45 -38.95 29.39
N THR A 697 -31.14 -38.73 28.26
CA THR A 697 -30.52 -38.75 26.92
C THR A 697 -29.44 -37.67 26.80
N ARG A 698 -29.70 -36.45 27.29
CA ARG A 698 -28.68 -35.37 27.34
C ARG A 698 -27.49 -35.72 28.24
N ARG A 699 -27.73 -36.45 29.33
CA ARG A 699 -26.67 -37.00 30.20
C ARG A 699 -25.99 -38.25 29.64
N ARG A 700 -26.33 -38.67 28.42
CA ARG A 700 -25.81 -39.89 27.78
C ARG A 700 -26.13 -41.19 28.52
N ARG A 701 -27.17 -41.18 29.36
CA ARG A 701 -27.69 -42.36 30.08
C ARG A 701 -28.82 -42.99 29.28
N TYR A 702 -28.47 -43.50 28.10
CA TYR A 702 -29.44 -43.88 27.07
C TYR A 702 -30.33 -45.08 27.44
N ASP A 703 -29.79 -46.10 28.11
CA ASP A 703 -30.59 -47.28 28.50
C ASP A 703 -31.69 -46.93 29.51
N GLU A 704 -31.37 -46.03 30.44
CA GLU A 704 -32.33 -45.53 31.42
C GLU A 704 -33.36 -44.60 30.76
N ALA A 705 -32.92 -43.77 29.81
CA ALA A 705 -33.82 -42.96 28.99
C ALA A 705 -34.82 -43.84 28.22
N LEU A 706 -34.35 -44.94 27.60
CA LEU A 706 -35.20 -45.89 26.88
C LEU A 706 -36.25 -46.56 27.77
N GLN A 707 -35.92 -46.85 29.04
CA GLN A 707 -36.90 -47.38 30.00
C GLN A 707 -38.01 -46.35 30.27
N LEU A 708 -37.64 -45.08 30.47
CA LEU A 708 -38.60 -44.00 30.70
C LEU A 708 -39.45 -43.70 29.46
N TYR A 709 -38.86 -43.66 28.27
CA TYR A 709 -39.61 -43.49 27.04
C TYR A 709 -40.59 -44.62 26.77
N ARG A 710 -40.22 -45.88 27.04
CA ARG A 710 -41.14 -47.02 26.90
C ARG A 710 -42.30 -46.93 27.89
N LYS A 711 -42.04 -46.47 29.12
CA LYS A 711 -43.08 -46.19 30.12
C LYS A 711 -44.02 -45.08 29.64
N ALA A 712 -43.47 -43.98 29.13
CA ALA A 712 -44.24 -42.89 28.52
C ALA A 712 -45.11 -43.41 27.35
N LEU A 713 -44.52 -44.20 26.44
CA LEU A 713 -45.22 -44.77 25.29
C LEU A 713 -46.31 -45.76 25.71
N SER A 714 -46.12 -46.53 26.79
CA SER A 714 -47.18 -47.40 27.33
C SER A 714 -48.39 -46.63 27.87
N LEU A 715 -48.18 -45.39 28.31
CA LEU A 715 -49.23 -44.50 28.82
C LEU A 715 -49.91 -43.74 27.67
N ASN A 716 -49.15 -43.39 26.62
CA ASN A 716 -49.67 -42.78 25.40
C ASN A 716 -49.13 -43.50 24.12
N PRO A 717 -49.78 -44.60 23.69
CA PRO A 717 -49.25 -45.48 22.62
C PRO A 717 -49.18 -44.87 21.22
N SER A 718 -49.96 -43.81 20.97
CA SER A 718 -50.07 -43.13 19.68
C SER A 718 -49.13 -41.92 19.55
N ASP A 719 -48.34 -41.60 20.57
CA ASP A 719 -47.45 -40.45 20.53
C ASP A 719 -46.21 -40.70 19.65
N ALA A 720 -46.23 -40.08 18.47
CA ALA A 720 -45.13 -40.14 17.52
C ALA A 720 -43.85 -39.47 18.06
N GLY A 721 -43.96 -38.45 18.91
CA GLY A 721 -42.82 -37.74 19.51
C GLY A 721 -42.07 -38.57 20.54
N ILE A 722 -42.78 -39.32 21.40
CA ILE A 722 -42.17 -40.27 22.34
C ILE A 722 -41.41 -41.35 21.58
N ARG A 723 -42.03 -41.90 20.52
CA ARG A 723 -41.40 -42.93 19.68
C ARG A 723 -40.18 -42.39 18.93
N LEU A 724 -40.22 -41.13 18.49
CA LEU A 724 -39.07 -40.45 17.91
C LEU A 724 -37.91 -40.33 18.90
N ASN A 725 -38.19 -40.01 20.17
CA ASN A 725 -37.16 -39.97 21.22
C ASN A 725 -36.52 -41.34 21.49
N ILE A 726 -37.29 -42.43 21.39
CA ILE A 726 -36.75 -43.81 21.45
C ILE A 726 -35.81 -44.08 20.28
N ALA A 727 -36.23 -43.74 19.06
CA ALA A 727 -35.43 -43.89 17.86
C ALA A 727 -34.11 -43.09 17.97
N LEU A 728 -34.19 -41.85 18.45
CA LEU A 728 -33.03 -40.99 18.71
C LEU A 728 -32.09 -41.58 19.77
N ALA A 729 -32.63 -42.13 20.86
CA ALA A 729 -31.82 -42.74 21.91
C ALA A 729 -31.05 -43.98 21.39
N TYR A 730 -31.69 -44.84 20.59
CA TYR A 730 -30.99 -45.95 19.92
C TYR A 730 -29.95 -45.46 18.93
N HIS A 731 -30.27 -44.42 18.16
CA HIS A 731 -29.33 -43.83 17.22
C HIS A 731 -28.07 -43.28 17.93
N LEU A 732 -28.25 -42.55 19.04
CA LEU A 732 -27.15 -42.03 19.86
C LEU A 732 -26.35 -43.15 20.57
N GLN A 733 -26.94 -44.32 20.81
CA GLN A 733 -26.23 -45.53 21.25
C GLN A 733 -25.45 -46.24 20.12
N GLY A 734 -25.64 -45.84 18.87
CA GLY A 734 -25.09 -46.54 17.70
C GLY A 734 -25.88 -47.77 17.25
N ARG A 735 -27.10 -47.97 17.79
CA ARG A 735 -28.01 -49.09 17.50
C ARG A 735 -28.92 -48.75 16.33
N GLN A 736 -28.34 -48.79 15.13
CA GLN A 736 -28.97 -48.25 13.92
C GLN A 736 -30.18 -49.07 13.44
N ASP A 737 -30.16 -50.39 13.61
CA ASP A 737 -31.27 -51.26 13.19
C ASP A 737 -32.53 -50.99 14.03
N GLU A 738 -32.38 -50.86 15.34
CA GLU A 738 -33.49 -50.53 16.25
C GLU A 738 -33.99 -49.10 16.05
N ALA A 739 -33.07 -48.14 15.85
CA ALA A 739 -33.43 -46.77 15.51
C ALA A 739 -34.27 -46.71 14.23
N SER A 740 -33.84 -47.42 13.18
CA SER A 740 -34.53 -47.46 11.88
C SER A 740 -35.94 -48.05 11.98
N GLN A 741 -36.12 -49.12 12.76
CA GLN A 741 -37.44 -49.70 12.99
C GLN A 741 -38.38 -48.72 13.72
N GLU A 742 -37.90 -48.00 14.72
CA GLU A 742 -38.73 -47.03 15.43
C GLU A 742 -39.02 -45.78 14.58
N TYR A 743 -38.07 -45.29 13.78
CA TYR A 743 -38.33 -44.23 12.80
C TYR A 743 -39.42 -44.63 11.80
N GLN A 744 -39.39 -45.87 11.29
CA GLN A 744 -40.43 -46.35 10.38
C GLN A 744 -41.82 -46.29 11.03
N ARG A 745 -41.92 -46.72 12.29
CA ARG A 745 -43.18 -46.66 13.06
C ARG A 745 -43.63 -45.22 13.35
N VAL A 746 -42.71 -44.27 13.53
CA VAL A 746 -43.05 -42.83 13.63
C VAL A 746 -43.72 -42.37 12.34
N LEU A 747 -43.16 -42.69 11.18
CA LEU A 747 -43.70 -42.32 9.86
C LEU A 747 -45.02 -43.02 9.51
N GLU A 748 -45.23 -44.23 10.02
CA GLU A 748 -46.51 -44.95 9.91
C GLU A 748 -47.63 -44.28 10.73
N THR A 749 -47.26 -43.60 11.82
CA THR A 749 -48.20 -42.94 12.76
C THR A 749 -48.45 -41.47 12.39
N ASP A 750 -47.40 -40.73 12.04
CA ASP A 750 -47.44 -39.33 11.63
C ASP A 750 -46.55 -39.12 10.39
N ARG A 751 -47.19 -38.97 9.23
CA ARG A 751 -46.51 -38.78 7.95
C ARG A 751 -45.96 -37.35 7.76
N GLU A 752 -46.45 -36.35 8.49
CA GLU A 752 -45.94 -34.98 8.40
C GLU A 752 -44.61 -34.84 9.17
N MET A 753 -44.41 -35.65 10.21
CA MET A 753 -43.15 -35.71 10.97
C MET A 753 -41.95 -36.21 10.14
N ALA A 754 -42.19 -36.76 8.95
CA ALA A 754 -41.17 -37.13 7.97
C ALA A 754 -40.22 -35.97 7.62
N GLY A 755 -40.75 -34.75 7.50
CA GLY A 755 -39.95 -33.55 7.24
C GLY A 755 -39.00 -33.19 8.38
N GLN A 756 -39.43 -33.41 9.63
CA GLN A 756 -38.62 -33.13 10.83
C GLN A 756 -37.51 -34.17 11.01
N ILE A 757 -37.79 -35.45 10.77
CA ILE A 757 -36.80 -36.53 10.78
C ILE A 757 -35.74 -36.30 9.68
N ALA A 758 -36.17 -35.94 8.48
CA ALA A 758 -35.27 -35.61 7.38
C ALA A 758 -34.44 -34.33 7.63
N SER A 759 -34.95 -33.38 8.42
CA SER A 759 -34.21 -32.19 8.85
C SER A 759 -33.18 -32.50 9.94
N LEU A 760 -33.47 -33.45 10.84
CA LEU A 760 -32.58 -33.83 11.94
C LEU A 760 -31.39 -34.69 11.49
N PHE A 761 -31.58 -35.52 10.46
CA PHE A 761 -30.57 -36.48 10.00
C PHE A 761 -30.12 -36.29 8.54
N GLY A 762 -30.69 -35.31 7.83
CA GLY A 762 -30.43 -35.04 6.41
C GLY A 762 -31.37 -35.81 5.48
N LYS A 763 -31.64 -35.24 4.29
CA LYS A 763 -32.62 -35.77 3.30
C LYS A 763 -32.38 -37.20 2.80
N GLY A 764 -31.25 -37.83 3.14
CA GLY A 764 -30.89 -39.20 2.74
C GLY A 764 -30.77 -40.21 3.88
N ALA A 765 -31.05 -39.84 5.14
CA ALA A 765 -30.81 -40.73 6.29
C ALA A 765 -31.91 -41.80 6.51
N PHE A 766 -32.99 -41.77 5.74
CA PHE A 766 -34.08 -42.73 5.90
C PHE A 766 -34.73 -43.04 4.56
N VAL A 767 -34.42 -44.21 4.00
CA VAL A 767 -35.26 -44.84 2.97
C VAL A 767 -35.83 -46.11 3.61
N PRO A 768 -37.16 -46.30 3.64
CA PRO A 768 -37.77 -47.49 4.20
C PRO A 768 -37.22 -48.72 3.46
N SER A 769 -36.82 -49.75 4.22
CA SER A 769 -36.32 -50.99 3.64
C SER A 769 -37.40 -51.64 2.78
N PRO A 770 -37.23 -51.81 1.45
CA PRO A 770 -38.11 -52.65 0.68
C PRO A 770 -37.50 -54.04 0.63
N THR A 771 -38.26 -55.03 1.07
CA THR A 771 -38.13 -56.41 0.58
C THR A 771 -38.21 -56.39 -0.96
N GLY A 772 -37.06 -56.36 -1.64
CA GLY A 772 -36.96 -56.18 -3.09
C GLY A 772 -35.62 -56.69 -3.66
N SER A 773 -35.54 -56.82 -4.99
CA SER A 773 -34.46 -57.44 -5.77
C SER A 773 -33.04 -56.97 -5.41
N VAL A 774 -32.04 -57.80 -5.72
CA VAL A 774 -30.60 -57.59 -5.41
C VAL A 774 -30.08 -56.18 -5.77
N ASP A 775 -30.57 -55.57 -6.85
CA ASP A 775 -30.17 -54.22 -7.26
C ASP A 775 -30.70 -53.11 -6.33
N VAL A 776 -31.91 -53.29 -5.78
CA VAL A 776 -32.47 -52.37 -4.77
C VAL A 776 -31.72 -52.51 -3.46
N VAL A 777 -31.35 -53.74 -3.07
CA VAL A 777 -30.54 -53.99 -1.86
C VAL A 777 -29.15 -53.35 -1.97
N LYS A 778 -28.50 -53.44 -3.14
CA LYS A 778 -27.20 -52.78 -3.38
C LYS A 778 -27.31 -51.27 -3.36
N GLN A 779 -28.37 -50.71 -3.95
CA GLN A 779 -28.64 -49.28 -3.94
C GLN A 779 -28.86 -48.78 -2.51
N THR A 780 -29.74 -49.43 -1.74
CA THR A 780 -30.00 -49.08 -0.34
C THR A 780 -28.75 -49.22 0.52
N ALA A 781 -27.93 -50.25 0.30
CA ALA A 781 -26.66 -50.41 0.99
C ALA A 781 -25.64 -49.30 0.63
N ALA A 782 -25.63 -48.85 -0.63
CA ALA A 782 -24.80 -47.73 -1.07
C ALA A 782 -25.25 -46.41 -0.43
N ASP A 783 -26.56 -46.14 -0.39
CA ASP A 783 -27.14 -44.94 0.21
C ASP A 783 -26.90 -44.89 1.73
N ASN A 784 -27.01 -46.03 2.42
CA ASN A 784 -26.67 -46.15 3.84
C ASN A 784 -25.17 -45.88 4.11
N ALA A 785 -24.28 -46.44 3.28
CA ALA A 785 -22.84 -46.20 3.40
C ALA A 785 -22.48 -44.73 3.11
N TYR A 786 -23.21 -44.06 2.21
CA TYR A 786 -23.08 -42.63 1.98
C TYR A 786 -23.54 -41.82 3.21
N GLY A 787 -24.70 -42.15 3.79
CA GLY A 787 -25.19 -41.52 5.02
C GLY A 787 -24.21 -41.63 6.18
N GLU A 788 -23.63 -42.82 6.39
CA GLU A 788 -22.58 -43.06 7.39
C GLU A 788 -21.35 -42.16 7.15
N GLY A 789 -20.92 -42.05 5.90
CA GLY A 789 -19.81 -41.16 5.51
C GLY A 789 -20.11 -39.70 5.79
N ALA A 790 -21.33 -39.24 5.50
CA ALA A 790 -21.77 -37.87 5.77
C ALA A 790 -21.80 -37.57 7.28
N SER A 791 -22.28 -38.50 8.11
CA SER A 791 -22.24 -38.36 9.57
C SER A 791 -20.82 -38.29 10.12
N TYR A 792 -19.91 -39.13 9.63
CA TYR A 792 -18.50 -39.06 10.04
C TYR A 792 -17.81 -37.78 9.56
N LEU A 793 -18.21 -37.25 8.41
CA LEU A 793 -17.71 -35.97 7.91
C LEU A 793 -18.14 -34.80 8.83
N GLN A 794 -19.40 -34.77 9.28
CA GLN A 794 -19.89 -33.78 10.25
C GLN A 794 -19.17 -33.88 11.61
N LEU A 795 -18.79 -35.08 12.03
CA LEU A 795 -18.00 -35.32 13.24
C LEU A 795 -16.49 -35.12 13.05
N ASN A 796 -16.06 -34.63 11.87
CA ASN A 796 -14.67 -34.43 11.48
C ASN A 796 -13.78 -35.71 11.57
N ALA A 797 -14.40 -36.89 11.45
CA ALA A 797 -13.73 -38.18 11.46
C ALA A 797 -13.35 -38.61 10.02
N LEU A 798 -12.42 -37.86 9.40
CA LEU A 798 -12.16 -37.90 7.95
C LEU A 798 -11.76 -39.28 7.39
N ASP A 799 -11.00 -40.10 8.14
CA ASP A 799 -10.62 -41.45 7.67
C ASP A 799 -11.80 -42.41 7.63
N LYS A 800 -12.72 -42.32 8.61
CA LYS A 800 -13.93 -43.13 8.65
C LYS A 800 -14.93 -42.69 7.59
N ALA A 801 -15.05 -41.38 7.39
CA ALA A 801 -15.86 -40.80 6.31
C ALA A 801 -15.36 -41.26 4.93
N MET A 802 -14.04 -41.23 4.70
CA MET A 802 -13.41 -41.71 3.46
C MET A 802 -13.74 -43.19 3.20
N ALA A 803 -13.53 -44.06 4.20
CA ALA A 803 -13.82 -45.49 4.08
C ALA A 803 -15.31 -45.80 3.84
N ALA A 804 -16.21 -45.00 4.42
CA ALA A 804 -17.65 -45.13 4.18
C ALA A 804 -18.06 -44.69 2.76
N PHE A 805 -17.51 -43.57 2.26
CA PHE A 805 -17.73 -43.16 0.87
C PHE A 805 -17.11 -44.13 -0.15
N ASP A 806 -15.96 -44.74 0.14
CA ASP A 806 -15.38 -45.79 -0.71
C ASP A 806 -16.28 -47.02 -0.80
N ARG A 807 -16.89 -47.43 0.33
CA ARG A 807 -17.90 -48.50 0.32
C ARG A 807 -19.14 -48.10 -0.46
N ALA A 808 -19.64 -46.87 -0.29
CA ALA A 808 -20.80 -46.36 -1.02
C ALA A 808 -20.57 -46.40 -2.54
N ILE A 809 -19.41 -45.91 -3.00
CA ILE A 809 -19.02 -45.92 -4.42
C ILE A 809 -18.81 -47.36 -4.93
N GLY A 810 -18.24 -48.24 -4.11
CA GLY A 810 -18.06 -49.65 -4.46
C GLY A 810 -19.38 -50.41 -4.63
N LEU A 811 -20.42 -50.02 -3.88
CA LEU A 811 -21.76 -50.60 -3.95
C LEU A 811 -22.61 -49.98 -5.08
N ASN A 812 -22.49 -48.67 -5.30
CA ASN A 812 -23.07 -47.95 -6.42
C ASN A 812 -22.07 -46.93 -7.02
N PRO A 813 -21.43 -47.28 -8.16
CA PRO A 813 -20.49 -46.39 -8.85
C PRO A 813 -21.10 -45.12 -9.47
N ASP A 814 -22.42 -45.04 -9.55
CA ASP A 814 -23.14 -43.89 -10.13
C ASP A 814 -23.74 -42.96 -9.06
N LEU A 815 -23.42 -43.19 -7.78
CA LEU A 815 -23.84 -42.33 -6.68
C LEU A 815 -23.06 -41.00 -6.68
N ALA A 816 -23.62 -39.99 -7.33
CA ALA A 816 -22.99 -38.68 -7.54
C ALA A 816 -22.60 -37.99 -6.23
N ASP A 817 -23.47 -38.05 -5.21
CA ASP A 817 -23.25 -37.44 -3.91
C ASP A 817 -22.02 -38.01 -3.18
N ALA A 818 -21.78 -39.31 -3.27
CA ALA A 818 -20.62 -39.96 -2.65
C ALA A 818 -19.31 -39.55 -3.31
N HIS A 819 -19.30 -39.39 -4.64
CA HIS A 819 -18.14 -38.86 -5.37
C HIS A 819 -17.85 -37.42 -4.95
N ASN A 820 -18.87 -36.56 -4.89
CA ASN A 820 -18.71 -35.18 -4.46
C ASN A 820 -18.22 -35.08 -2.99
N ALA A 821 -18.83 -35.83 -2.07
CA ALA A 821 -18.44 -35.81 -0.66
C ALA A 821 -17.02 -36.34 -0.42
N LYS A 822 -16.60 -37.37 -1.16
CA LYS A 822 -15.21 -37.83 -1.17
C LYS A 822 -14.24 -36.76 -1.70
N GLY A 823 -14.64 -36.04 -2.76
CA GLY A 823 -13.90 -34.89 -3.30
C GLY A 823 -13.67 -33.77 -2.26
N VAL A 824 -14.67 -33.49 -1.41
CA VAL A 824 -14.55 -32.52 -0.30
C VAL A 824 -13.46 -32.93 0.67
N ILE A 825 -13.42 -34.20 1.10
CA ILE A 825 -12.37 -34.68 2.01
C ILE A 825 -10.98 -34.56 1.37
N LEU A 826 -10.84 -34.92 0.10
CA LEU A 826 -9.55 -34.80 -0.61
C LEU A 826 -9.12 -33.34 -0.79
N THR A 827 -10.08 -32.41 -0.94
CA THR A 827 -9.83 -30.97 -0.95
C THR A 827 -9.25 -30.50 0.38
N HIS A 828 -9.81 -30.92 1.52
CA HIS A 828 -9.26 -30.64 2.85
C HIS A 828 -7.85 -31.25 3.05
N ARG A 829 -7.57 -32.40 2.43
CA ARG A 829 -6.24 -33.03 2.44
C ARG A 829 -5.26 -32.44 1.42
N ARG A 830 -5.67 -31.41 0.67
CA ARG A 830 -4.89 -30.78 -0.41
C ARG A 830 -4.51 -31.72 -1.57
N GLN A 831 -5.24 -32.82 -1.74
CA GLN A 831 -5.10 -33.75 -2.85
C GLN A 831 -5.98 -33.29 -4.03
N TYR A 832 -5.62 -32.15 -4.60
CA TYR A 832 -6.53 -31.39 -5.46
C TYR A 832 -6.82 -32.06 -6.81
N ASP A 833 -5.86 -32.77 -7.41
CA ASP A 833 -6.08 -33.41 -8.71
C ASP A 833 -7.04 -34.60 -8.61
N GLU A 834 -6.94 -35.38 -7.53
CA GLU A 834 -7.88 -36.45 -7.22
C GLU A 834 -9.27 -35.91 -6.86
N ALA A 835 -9.34 -34.80 -6.10
CA ALA A 835 -10.59 -34.11 -5.79
C ALA A 835 -11.28 -33.59 -7.07
N ALA A 836 -10.54 -33.00 -8.00
CA ALA A 836 -11.07 -32.51 -9.27
C ALA A 836 -11.72 -33.63 -10.09
N ALA A 837 -11.06 -34.79 -10.18
CA ALA A 837 -11.61 -35.95 -10.90
C ALA A 837 -12.94 -36.44 -10.29
N LEU A 838 -13.03 -36.45 -8.96
CA LEU A 838 -14.26 -36.86 -8.26
C LEU A 838 -15.39 -35.84 -8.43
N TYR A 839 -15.12 -34.54 -8.36
CA TYR A 839 -16.11 -33.51 -8.64
C TYR A 839 -16.59 -33.59 -10.09
N GLN A 840 -15.69 -33.75 -11.06
CA GLN A 840 -16.04 -33.92 -12.47
C GLN A 840 -16.92 -35.16 -12.69
N ARG A 841 -16.63 -36.28 -11.99
CA ARG A 841 -17.47 -37.47 -12.02
C ARG A 841 -18.86 -37.21 -11.44
N ALA A 842 -18.95 -36.53 -10.30
CA ALA A 842 -20.23 -36.16 -9.70
C ALA A 842 -21.07 -35.24 -10.62
N ILE A 843 -20.42 -34.26 -11.26
CA ILE A 843 -21.05 -33.35 -12.23
C ILE A 843 -21.53 -34.12 -13.48
N ALA A 844 -20.77 -35.11 -13.94
CA ALA A 844 -21.18 -35.94 -15.08
C ALA A 844 -22.40 -36.81 -14.76
N LEU A 845 -22.51 -37.30 -13.53
CA LEU A 845 -23.63 -38.11 -13.06
C LEU A 845 -24.88 -37.27 -12.76
N ALA A 846 -24.72 -36.04 -12.29
CA ALA A 846 -25.82 -35.12 -11.96
C ALA A 846 -25.55 -33.68 -12.42
N PRO A 847 -25.66 -33.39 -13.73
CA PRO A 847 -25.25 -32.11 -14.31
C PRO A 847 -26.08 -30.90 -13.87
N GLY A 848 -27.30 -31.12 -13.36
CA GLY A 848 -28.20 -30.08 -12.87
C GLY A 848 -27.98 -29.69 -11.40
N ASN A 849 -27.03 -30.28 -10.69
CA ASN A 849 -26.72 -29.91 -9.30
C ASN A 849 -25.64 -28.82 -9.27
N ALA A 850 -26.06 -27.57 -9.06
CA ALA A 850 -25.18 -26.42 -9.01
C ALA A 850 -24.12 -26.54 -7.88
N GLY A 851 -24.46 -27.20 -6.77
CA GLY A 851 -23.57 -27.41 -5.63
C GLY A 851 -22.33 -28.25 -5.96
N PHE A 852 -22.45 -29.25 -6.84
CA PHE A 852 -21.30 -30.05 -7.26
C PHE A 852 -20.32 -29.24 -8.12
N ARG A 853 -20.83 -28.40 -9.02
CA ARG A 853 -20.00 -27.46 -9.79
C ARG A 853 -19.40 -26.38 -8.90
N TRP A 854 -20.12 -25.91 -7.88
CA TRP A 854 -19.61 -24.94 -6.92
C TRP A 854 -18.35 -25.46 -6.19
N ASN A 855 -18.34 -26.72 -5.76
CA ASN A 855 -17.17 -27.31 -5.13
C ASN A 855 -15.95 -27.36 -6.06
N LEU A 856 -16.18 -27.54 -7.37
CA LEU A 856 -15.12 -27.46 -8.38
C LEU A 856 -14.60 -26.01 -8.58
N VAL A 857 -15.49 -25.00 -8.50
CA VAL A 857 -15.11 -23.57 -8.51
C VAL A 857 -14.19 -23.25 -7.33
N VAL A 858 -14.58 -23.66 -6.12
CA VAL A 858 -13.78 -23.47 -4.89
C VAL A 858 -12.43 -24.18 -5.02
N LEU A 859 -12.40 -25.41 -5.52
CA LEU A 859 -11.16 -26.15 -5.74
C LEU A 859 -10.21 -25.44 -6.72
N TYR A 860 -10.71 -24.94 -7.86
CA TYR A 860 -9.88 -24.21 -8.82
C TYR A 860 -9.37 -22.89 -8.27
N HIS A 861 -10.16 -22.20 -7.44
CA HIS A 861 -9.67 -21.04 -6.70
C HIS A 861 -8.52 -21.41 -5.76
N LEU A 862 -8.65 -22.48 -4.96
CA LEU A 862 -7.58 -22.97 -4.07
C LEU A 862 -6.31 -23.39 -4.84
N GLN A 863 -6.44 -23.85 -6.08
CA GLN A 863 -5.30 -24.15 -6.97
C GLN A 863 -4.69 -22.91 -7.65
N GLY A 864 -5.30 -21.72 -7.50
CA GLY A 864 -4.90 -20.50 -8.23
C GLY A 864 -5.30 -20.48 -9.72
N LYS A 865 -6.16 -21.42 -10.14
CA LYS A 865 -6.68 -21.56 -11.50
C LYS A 865 -7.93 -20.69 -11.70
N ARG A 866 -7.72 -19.37 -11.68
CA ARG A 866 -8.81 -18.38 -11.65
C ARG A 866 -9.70 -18.43 -12.91
N ALA A 867 -9.10 -18.59 -14.09
CA ALA A 867 -9.86 -18.62 -15.34
C ALA A 867 -10.81 -19.82 -15.40
N GLU A 868 -10.37 -20.97 -14.88
CA GLU A 868 -11.15 -22.19 -14.77
C GLU A 868 -12.27 -22.05 -13.72
N ALA A 869 -11.97 -21.42 -12.58
CA ALA A 869 -12.97 -21.14 -11.54
C ALA A 869 -14.08 -20.21 -12.04
N GLU A 870 -13.73 -19.12 -12.74
CA GLU A 870 -14.70 -18.17 -13.33
C GLU A 870 -15.53 -18.83 -14.45
N ALA A 871 -14.93 -19.73 -15.23
CA ALA A 871 -15.64 -20.48 -16.27
C ALA A 871 -16.68 -21.44 -15.68
N GLU A 872 -16.35 -22.16 -14.60
CA GLU A 872 -17.28 -23.05 -13.92
C GLU A 872 -18.34 -22.28 -13.12
N TYR A 873 -18.00 -21.14 -12.51
CA TYR A 873 -18.96 -20.31 -11.78
C TYR A 873 -20.08 -19.79 -12.68
N ARG A 874 -19.77 -19.38 -13.92
CA ARG A 874 -20.81 -18.99 -14.89
C ARG A 874 -21.83 -20.10 -15.11
N LYS A 875 -21.38 -21.35 -15.21
CA LYS A 875 -22.26 -22.52 -15.34
C LYS A 875 -23.05 -22.79 -14.07
N VAL A 876 -22.50 -22.51 -12.87
CA VAL A 876 -23.25 -22.60 -11.61
C VAL A 876 -24.43 -21.62 -11.61
N VAL A 877 -24.20 -20.36 -12.00
CA VAL A 877 -25.25 -19.32 -12.05
C VAL A 877 -26.30 -19.62 -13.14
N GLU A 878 -25.90 -20.23 -14.26
CA GLU A 878 -26.83 -20.73 -15.27
C GLU A 878 -27.76 -21.83 -14.74
N ILE A 879 -27.26 -22.70 -13.86
CA ILE A 879 -28.04 -23.79 -13.24
C ILE A 879 -28.92 -23.27 -12.10
N ASP A 880 -28.38 -22.40 -11.23
CA ASP A 880 -29.09 -21.83 -10.10
C ASP A 880 -28.68 -20.37 -9.86
N LYS A 881 -29.64 -19.47 -10.11
CA LYS A 881 -29.46 -18.02 -9.93
C LYS A 881 -29.21 -17.60 -8.48
N ALA A 882 -29.49 -18.44 -7.48
CA ALA A 882 -29.21 -18.14 -6.07
C ALA A 882 -27.70 -17.97 -5.77
N TYR A 883 -26.84 -18.45 -6.68
CA TYR A 883 -25.39 -18.28 -6.61
C TYR A 883 -24.89 -16.97 -7.22
N GLU A 884 -25.76 -16.18 -7.87
CA GLU A 884 -25.39 -14.87 -8.41
C GLU A 884 -24.87 -13.95 -7.29
N GLY A 885 -23.73 -13.31 -7.54
CA GLY A 885 -23.02 -12.48 -6.54
C GLY A 885 -22.20 -13.25 -5.50
N ARG A 886 -22.17 -14.59 -5.49
CA ARG A 886 -21.41 -15.36 -4.47
C ARG A 886 -19.91 -15.54 -4.77
N ALA A 887 -19.44 -15.17 -5.95
CA ALA A 887 -18.05 -15.38 -6.38
C ALA A 887 -17.10 -14.20 -6.13
N ASP A 888 -17.40 -13.34 -5.17
CA ASP A 888 -16.52 -12.20 -4.84
C ASP A 888 -15.11 -12.66 -4.42
N PHE A 889 -15.00 -13.83 -3.77
CA PHE A 889 -13.73 -14.46 -3.44
C PHE A 889 -12.87 -14.85 -4.66
N LEU A 890 -13.45 -15.03 -5.86
CA LEU A 890 -12.64 -15.28 -7.08
C LEU A 890 -11.78 -14.07 -7.47
N ARG A 891 -12.08 -12.88 -6.95
CA ARG A 891 -11.31 -11.66 -7.19
C ARG A 891 -10.05 -11.59 -6.32
N GLU A 892 -10.00 -12.36 -5.25
CA GLU A 892 -8.91 -12.44 -4.29
C GLU A 892 -7.84 -13.45 -4.75
N SER A 893 -6.57 -13.25 -4.37
CA SER A 893 -5.53 -14.26 -4.61
C SER A 893 -5.66 -15.35 -3.54
N PRO A 894 -5.60 -16.66 -3.88
CA PRO A 894 -5.68 -17.71 -2.87
C PRO A 894 -4.54 -17.53 -1.86
N ALA A 895 -4.89 -17.29 -0.60
CA ALA A 895 -3.94 -17.10 0.47
C ALA A 895 -3.03 -18.33 0.57
N LYS A 896 -1.73 -18.15 0.35
CA LYS A 896 -0.71 -19.17 0.66
C LYS A 896 -0.46 -19.18 2.16
N GLU A 897 -1.45 -19.51 3.00
CA GLU A 897 -1.20 -19.81 4.42
C GLU A 897 -2.39 -20.52 5.06
N GLY A 898 -2.10 -21.36 6.04
CA GLY A 898 -2.94 -22.46 6.49
C GLY A 898 -4.29 -22.06 7.10
N ILE A 899 -5.38 -22.39 6.40
CA ILE A 899 -6.72 -22.41 6.99
C ILE A 899 -6.89 -23.76 7.70
N GLY A 900 -6.70 -23.75 9.01
CA GLY A 900 -7.14 -24.81 9.90
C GLY A 900 -8.61 -24.59 10.27
N ARG A 901 -9.46 -25.55 9.88
CA ARG A 901 -10.77 -25.90 10.46
C ARG A 901 -11.71 -24.72 10.75
N GLU A 902 -12.53 -24.38 9.75
CA GLU A 902 -13.95 -24.04 9.97
C GLU A 902 -14.80 -25.31 9.81
#